data_AF-A0A4V3CCT7-F1
#
_entry.id   AF-A0A4V3CCT7-F1
#
_cell.length_a   1.000
_cell.length_b   1.000
_cell.length_c   1.000
_cell.angle_alpha   90.00
_cell.angle_beta   90.00
_cell.angle_gamma   90.00
#
_symmetry.space_group_name_H-M   'P 1'
#
loop_
_entity.id
_entity.type
_entity.pdbx_description
1 polymer ?
#
loop_
_entity_poly.entity_id
_entity_poly.type
_entity_poly.pdbx_seq_one_letter_code
_entity_poly.pdbx_strand_id
1 'polypeptide(L)'
;MKIADKLLNLVGVGRERGLPPPRLVAIADGLLVTERSAEAWFLISVANTDLATEAEQDAALDAAVSAAATILGDRLSHLKVVWGRSTGQDYMDSVAGHYRLGDHEAWAQTRADRIDEMRMPERYVALGVHLSDRDPRATAQVRGSISDALGTTSWRVSARELAHLDERVRKLARQLGSTVWRAHTAPAEVISWLISREMHRGAVAAPRRGLITGASLARLTSGRVVPYTDHLRIYDTRGQIAAYTTVLAMTDFPEELETPGAGEWLRTLSEIKAIDDDGDEIDVTVEASVRFRVLTKKTARHLVDETRKSAKEQRRSAAKGTAEETADEIVETERVMREVKRDINRSGLTLVEDHPRLLVSADTREDLEAYVDAVIAHYADRGITVAAGADEQRDLWLESLPGDQLRVPDLGHVRESTAFFGSWFWGGASIGDATGPAIGYLTGSTPGLVRFDAAAGSALGDATTTLFLGRSGRGKTTAAMLGGLDSAFAGAWVPLLDLKGDAAGVSAVAAEYGVPTAVIEITAQFSGAADLLRVLPVDDALLQAPSQLMLLLPPHLRGAAEAPVMAATRAEIQSPDPSSWGVIQRLCASDSETVRTVGFALRDLVETGLGSVVAGPPSGLSSLTTNPGLWVVQMPGLTLPSPESAPESWSPIERVGMACLRGCLAWMVRTTGRREFRGRSKVVIVPEVHLLTKTPDGASFLDYIARVGRALGASLVLDTQDPASILKLPGLVEQITTLFAFSLRSREQVDSLLELLGRPQTPPYQTLVRGINTAANGKSIRHGHCIMRDRWDEVATVQIDIPSQRVAALLRTTPESEHATAAAPAIPAYEPEDPFADDEEFLEPAPAAQLQDHVTAPARPPTPGPSAAAPVQVNQPLPTPPAAATHPANATAPQPAGPEPTEPPRQPAPPEPAAEAAPQQASSQPSQPVPPAVAQQNGHPPIPNGQDAPDDHRRALRHDSPIGPDEVYDQEADEAAYNEAMYPAYDPTEQPTKPSSGKEHVA
;
A
#
# COMPACT_ATOMS: atom_id res chain seq x y z
N MET A 1 -33.16 -19.68 41.68
CA MET A 1 -32.30 -20.42 40.73
C MET A 1 -32.95 -21.74 40.35
N LYS A 2 -32.27 -22.71 39.72
CA LYS A 2 -32.68 -24.08 39.26
C LYS A 2 -34.14 -24.37 38.85
N ILE A 3 -35.15 -24.05 39.66
CA ILE A 3 -36.57 -24.10 39.28
C ILE A 3 -36.97 -22.86 38.46
N ALA A 4 -36.50 -21.66 38.85
CA ALA A 4 -36.72 -20.43 38.08
C ALA A 4 -36.01 -20.49 36.72
N ASP A 5 -34.76 -20.95 36.70
CA ASP A 5 -33.97 -21.18 35.48
C ASP A 5 -34.67 -22.15 34.53
N LYS A 6 -35.36 -23.19 35.07
CA LYS A 6 -36.19 -24.11 34.27
C LYS A 6 -37.48 -23.48 33.76
N LEU A 7 -38.11 -22.57 34.51
CA LEU A 7 -39.31 -21.87 34.08
C LEU A 7 -39.01 -20.82 32.99
N LEU A 8 -37.89 -20.10 33.11
CA LEU A 8 -37.44 -19.14 32.10
C LEU A 8 -37.13 -19.83 30.77
N ASN A 9 -36.36 -20.93 30.79
CA ASN A 9 -36.13 -21.77 29.60
C ASN A 9 -37.43 -22.41 29.04
N LEU A 10 -38.51 -22.52 29.82
CA LEU A 10 -39.80 -23.04 29.33
C LEU A 10 -40.62 -21.97 28.57
N VAL A 11 -40.23 -20.70 28.66
CA VAL A 11 -40.91 -19.54 28.04
C VAL A 11 -39.96 -18.86 27.03
N GLY A 12 -38.98 -19.60 26.49
CA GLY A 12 -38.00 -19.10 25.51
C GLY A 12 -36.95 -18.12 26.05
N VAL A 13 -37.15 -17.55 27.24
CA VAL A 13 -36.22 -16.59 27.85
C VAL A 13 -35.00 -17.32 28.42
N GLY A 14 -34.01 -17.60 27.55
CA GLY A 14 -32.72 -18.11 27.97
C GLY A 14 -32.08 -17.25 29.06
N ARG A 15 -31.45 -17.88 30.06
CA ARG A 15 -30.85 -17.21 31.22
C ARG A 15 -29.81 -16.13 30.88
N GLU A 16 -29.26 -16.16 29.66
CA GLU A 16 -28.22 -15.27 29.14
C GLU A 16 -28.79 -13.91 28.70
N ARG A 17 -29.93 -13.90 28.00
CA ARG A 17 -30.72 -12.69 27.63
C ARG A 17 -31.08 -11.83 28.86
N GLY A 18 -31.35 -12.48 29.99
CA GLY A 18 -31.67 -11.85 31.28
C GLY A 18 -30.48 -11.22 32.04
N LEU A 19 -29.26 -11.26 31.51
CA LEU A 19 -28.09 -10.70 32.20
C LEU A 19 -27.96 -9.18 32.01
N PRO A 20 -27.43 -8.44 33.01
CA PRO A 20 -27.08 -7.02 32.83
C PRO A 20 -25.96 -6.86 31.78
N PRO A 21 -25.77 -5.64 31.22
CA PRO A 21 -24.63 -5.32 30.35
C PRO A 21 -23.26 -5.54 31.03
N PRO A 22 -22.17 -5.65 30.27
CA PRO A 22 -20.84 -5.89 30.82
C PRO A 22 -20.35 -4.67 31.60
N ARG A 23 -20.01 -4.86 32.88
CA ARG A 23 -19.41 -3.80 33.69
C ARG A 23 -17.90 -3.81 33.52
N LEU A 24 -17.40 -2.85 32.77
CA LEU A 24 -15.97 -2.67 32.51
C LEU A 24 -15.23 -2.20 33.76
N VAL A 25 -13.99 -2.65 33.94
CA VAL A 25 -13.14 -2.35 35.11
C VAL A 25 -11.80 -1.73 34.70
N ALA A 26 -11.19 -2.21 33.63
CA ALA A 26 -9.97 -1.62 33.05
C ALA A 26 -9.84 -1.91 31.54
N ILE A 27 -9.18 -1.00 30.83
CA ILE A 27 -8.65 -1.20 29.47
C ILE A 27 -7.16 -0.86 29.49
N ALA A 28 -6.35 -1.66 28.83
CA ALA A 28 -4.93 -1.42 28.55
C ALA A 28 -4.58 -2.02 27.19
N ASP A 29 -3.34 -1.84 26.71
CA ASP A 29 -2.92 -2.33 25.40
C ASP A 29 -3.08 -3.85 25.29
N GLY A 30 -3.88 -4.28 24.33
CA GLY A 30 -4.28 -5.66 24.10
C GLY A 30 -5.12 -6.31 25.21
N LEU A 31 -5.64 -5.56 26.19
CA LEU A 31 -6.33 -6.12 27.36
C LEU A 31 -7.63 -5.37 27.72
N LEU A 32 -8.73 -6.11 27.72
CA LEU A 32 -10.02 -5.68 28.27
C LEU A 32 -10.35 -6.48 29.54
N VAL A 33 -10.76 -5.79 30.62
CA VAL A 33 -11.13 -6.42 31.89
C VAL A 33 -12.51 -5.94 32.34
N THR A 34 -13.44 -6.88 32.52
CA THR A 34 -14.78 -6.66 33.09
C THR A 34 -14.86 -7.19 34.51
N GLU A 35 -16.00 -7.03 35.20
CA GLU A 35 -16.23 -7.66 36.51
C GLU A 35 -16.23 -9.19 36.46
N ARG A 36 -16.46 -9.81 35.29
CA ARG A 36 -16.66 -11.26 35.13
C ARG A 36 -15.63 -11.95 34.25
N SER A 37 -14.91 -11.20 33.42
CA SER A 37 -14.00 -11.75 32.41
C SER A 37 -12.75 -10.87 32.26
N ALA A 38 -11.70 -11.47 31.71
CA ALA A 38 -10.63 -10.75 31.03
C ALA A 38 -10.48 -11.31 29.61
N GLU A 39 -10.20 -10.43 28.65
CA GLU A 39 -10.10 -10.73 27.23
C GLU A 39 -8.84 -10.08 26.65
N ALA A 40 -8.10 -10.82 25.84
CA ALA A 40 -7.02 -10.26 25.04
C ALA A 40 -7.59 -9.78 23.70
N TRP A 41 -7.27 -8.56 23.30
CA TRP A 41 -7.78 -7.96 22.05
C TRP A 41 -6.64 -7.66 21.08
N PHE A 42 -6.78 -8.14 19.85
CA PHE A 42 -5.79 -8.01 18.78
C PHE A 42 -6.38 -7.29 17.58
N LEU A 43 -5.52 -6.63 16.81
CA LEU A 43 -5.83 -6.23 15.43
C LEU A 43 -5.16 -7.22 14.48
N ILE A 44 -5.89 -7.61 13.45
CA ILE A 44 -5.47 -8.49 12.38
C ILE A 44 -5.09 -7.62 11.19
N SER A 45 -3.90 -7.83 10.62
CA SER A 45 -3.47 -7.13 9.42
C SER A 45 -4.22 -7.67 8.20
N VAL A 46 -4.47 -6.79 7.22
CA VAL A 46 -4.97 -7.24 5.91
C VAL A 46 -3.85 -8.02 5.20
N ALA A 47 -4.13 -9.27 4.85
CA ALA A 47 -3.33 -10.03 3.91
C ALA A 47 -3.80 -9.70 2.49
N ASN A 48 -2.85 -9.56 1.56
CA ASN A 48 -3.17 -9.25 0.18
C ASN A 48 -3.61 -10.52 -0.56
N THR A 49 -4.90 -10.63 -0.86
CA THR A 49 -5.55 -11.83 -1.40
C THR A 49 -6.29 -11.58 -2.71
N ASP A 50 -6.63 -10.31 -3.01
CA ASP A 50 -7.36 -9.91 -4.22
C ASP A 50 -6.67 -10.34 -5.52
N LEU A 51 -5.33 -10.32 -5.53
CA LEU A 51 -4.48 -10.71 -6.67
C LEU A 51 -3.58 -11.92 -6.33
N ALA A 52 -3.98 -12.70 -5.33
CA ALA A 52 -3.34 -13.98 -5.02
C ALA A 52 -3.80 -15.06 -6.01
N THR A 53 -2.94 -16.05 -6.26
CA THR A 53 -3.30 -17.27 -6.98
C THR A 53 -4.09 -18.21 -6.08
N GLU A 54 -4.87 -19.11 -6.68
CA GLU A 54 -5.65 -20.15 -5.99
C GLU A 54 -4.78 -20.91 -4.96
N ALA A 55 -3.56 -21.30 -5.35
CA ALA A 55 -2.62 -21.99 -4.46
C ALA A 55 -2.08 -21.13 -3.30
N GLU A 56 -1.95 -19.81 -3.45
CA GLU A 56 -1.63 -18.89 -2.35
C GLU A 56 -2.82 -18.72 -1.41
N GLN A 57 -4.05 -18.68 -1.96
CA GLN A 57 -5.29 -18.59 -1.19
C GLN A 57 -5.53 -19.88 -0.38
N ASP A 58 -5.44 -21.06 -0.99
CA ASP A 58 -5.54 -22.36 -0.30
C ASP A 58 -4.53 -22.47 0.84
N ALA A 59 -3.25 -22.17 0.57
CA ALA A 59 -2.19 -22.24 1.58
C ALA A 59 -2.41 -21.26 2.75
N ALA A 60 -2.97 -20.08 2.48
CA ALA A 60 -3.29 -19.10 3.52
C ALA A 60 -4.55 -19.49 4.33
N LEU A 61 -5.55 -20.13 3.69
CA LEU A 61 -6.73 -20.68 4.37
C LEU A 61 -6.35 -21.84 5.30
N ASP A 62 -5.55 -22.81 4.82
CA ASP A 62 -5.03 -23.92 5.63
C ASP A 62 -4.20 -23.41 6.82
N ALA A 63 -3.36 -22.39 6.60
CA ALA A 63 -2.58 -21.77 7.66
C ALA A 63 -3.47 -21.04 8.69
N ALA A 64 -4.57 -20.39 8.27
CA ALA A 64 -5.54 -19.79 9.18
C ALA A 64 -6.27 -20.85 10.02
N VAL A 65 -6.77 -21.92 9.38
CA VAL A 65 -7.42 -23.07 10.05
C VAL A 65 -6.49 -23.71 11.09
N SER A 66 -5.25 -24.00 10.70
CA SER A 66 -4.23 -24.61 11.56
C SER A 66 -3.85 -23.72 12.74
N ALA A 67 -3.67 -22.41 12.51
CA ALA A 67 -3.43 -21.42 13.55
C ALA A 67 -4.61 -21.32 14.53
N ALA A 68 -5.84 -21.26 14.03
CA ALA A 68 -7.04 -21.15 14.84
C ALA A 68 -7.24 -22.38 15.76
N ALA A 69 -7.09 -23.58 15.21
CA ALA A 69 -7.18 -24.84 15.95
C ALA A 69 -6.09 -24.99 17.02
N THR A 70 -4.86 -24.55 16.71
CA THR A 70 -3.70 -24.68 17.61
C THR A 70 -3.65 -23.61 18.69
N ILE A 71 -3.99 -22.36 18.36
CA ILE A 71 -3.79 -21.21 19.24
C ILE A 71 -5.07 -20.87 20.01
N LEU A 72 -6.23 -20.80 19.35
CA LEU A 72 -7.50 -20.41 19.96
C LEU A 72 -8.17 -21.61 20.64
N GLY A 73 -8.50 -22.64 19.84
CA GLY A 73 -9.23 -23.83 20.31
C GLY A 73 -10.56 -23.49 20.99
N ASP A 74 -10.89 -24.23 22.05
CA ASP A 74 -12.14 -24.11 22.83
C ASP A 74 -12.31 -22.76 23.59
N ARG A 75 -11.52 -21.72 23.29
CA ARG A 75 -11.73 -20.37 23.86
C ARG A 75 -12.79 -19.62 23.08
N LEU A 76 -13.74 -19.03 23.81
CA LEU A 76 -14.65 -18.03 23.27
C LEU A 76 -13.84 -16.89 22.66
N SER A 77 -14.14 -16.61 21.40
CA SER A 77 -13.48 -15.59 20.58
C SER A 77 -14.54 -14.66 19.99
N HIS A 78 -14.16 -13.41 19.73
CA HIS A 78 -15.04 -12.36 19.22
C HIS A 78 -14.33 -11.62 18.09
N LEU A 79 -14.73 -11.93 16.85
CA LEU A 79 -14.30 -11.17 15.69
C LEU A 79 -15.21 -9.95 15.54
N LYS A 80 -14.65 -8.76 15.37
CA LYS A 80 -15.36 -7.57 14.90
C LYS A 80 -14.68 -7.03 13.64
N VAL A 81 -15.46 -6.81 12.59
CA VAL A 81 -15.03 -6.05 11.41
C VAL A 81 -15.76 -4.71 11.49
N VAL A 82 -15.02 -3.61 11.62
CA VAL A 82 -15.58 -2.26 11.77
C VAL A 82 -14.81 -1.25 10.94
N TRP A 83 -15.43 -0.11 10.67
CA TRP A 83 -14.91 0.87 9.72
C TRP A 83 -14.54 2.18 10.38
N GLY A 84 -13.23 2.46 10.47
CA GLY A 84 -12.70 3.80 10.68
C GLY A 84 -12.79 4.62 9.40
N ARG A 85 -12.13 5.78 9.39
CA ARG A 85 -11.94 6.61 8.20
C ARG A 85 -10.52 7.15 8.22
N SER A 86 -9.82 7.10 7.09
CA SER A 86 -8.55 7.81 6.97
C SER A 86 -8.83 9.31 7.01
N THR A 87 -8.13 10.07 7.86
CA THR A 87 -8.30 11.53 7.97
C THR A 87 -7.07 12.29 7.51
N GLY A 88 -7.27 13.54 7.11
CA GLY A 88 -6.19 14.47 6.82
C GLY A 88 -5.26 14.68 8.02
N GLN A 89 -5.79 14.69 9.25
CA GLN A 89 -4.98 14.82 10.47
C GLN A 89 -4.07 13.60 10.71
N ASP A 90 -4.58 12.38 10.53
CA ASP A 90 -3.75 11.17 10.67
C ASP A 90 -2.66 11.11 9.59
N TYR A 91 -2.96 11.64 8.38
CA TYR A 91 -1.94 11.85 7.36
C TYR A 91 -0.87 12.86 7.82
N MET A 92 -1.25 14.06 8.28
CA MET A 92 -0.32 15.09 8.77
C MET A 92 0.56 14.58 9.92
N ASP A 93 -0.03 13.94 10.92
CA ASP A 93 0.70 13.34 12.06
C ASP A 93 1.71 12.28 11.59
N SER A 94 1.41 11.56 10.50
CA SER A 94 2.27 10.49 9.93
C SER A 94 3.34 10.96 8.95
N VAL A 95 3.30 12.22 8.48
CA VAL A 95 4.36 12.84 7.66
C VAL A 95 5.14 13.94 8.39
N ALA A 96 4.84 14.18 9.68
CA ALA A 96 5.54 15.13 10.51
C ALA A 96 7.06 14.90 10.53
N GLY A 97 7.85 15.87 10.05
CA GLY A 97 9.32 15.79 9.94
C GLY A 97 9.86 14.97 8.77
N HIS A 98 8.99 14.42 7.91
CA HIS A 98 9.38 13.79 6.64
C HIS A 98 9.77 14.86 5.61
N TYR A 99 8.85 15.80 5.32
CA TYR A 99 9.12 16.94 4.45
C TYR A 99 9.94 18.04 5.14
N ARG A 100 10.69 18.84 4.35
CA ARG A 100 11.77 19.75 4.81
C ARG A 100 12.03 20.97 3.92
N LEU A 101 11.65 20.98 2.64
CA LEU A 101 11.89 22.09 1.71
C LEU A 101 10.59 22.79 1.30
N GLY A 102 10.70 24.09 0.99
CA GLY A 102 9.57 24.91 0.56
C GLY A 102 8.47 25.01 1.61
N ASP A 103 7.29 25.44 1.18
CA ASP A 103 6.04 25.39 1.94
C ASP A 103 5.47 23.95 1.93
N HIS A 104 6.22 23.07 2.59
CA HIS A 104 5.85 21.68 2.77
C HIS A 104 4.67 21.48 3.71
N GLU A 105 4.37 22.45 4.57
CA GLU A 105 3.15 22.45 5.39
C GLU A 105 1.92 22.62 4.48
N ALA A 106 1.95 23.58 3.54
CA ALA A 106 0.88 23.71 2.54
C ALA A 106 0.79 22.52 1.57
N TRP A 107 1.91 21.91 1.17
CA TRP A 107 1.90 20.69 0.34
C TRP A 107 1.23 19.52 1.07
N ALA A 108 1.65 19.26 2.31
CA ALA A 108 1.08 18.21 3.14
C ALA A 108 -0.41 18.48 3.44
N GLN A 109 -0.78 19.74 3.74
CA GLN A 109 -2.18 20.14 3.96
C GLN A 109 -3.03 19.95 2.69
N THR A 110 -2.51 20.28 1.50
CA THR A 110 -3.22 20.05 0.23
C THR A 110 -3.55 18.55 0.05
N ARG A 111 -2.64 17.64 0.44
CA ARG A 111 -2.91 16.19 0.45
C ARG A 111 -3.84 15.77 1.60
N ALA A 112 -3.76 16.41 2.76
CA ALA A 112 -4.63 16.13 3.91
C ALA A 112 -6.11 16.48 3.61
N ASP A 113 -6.36 17.69 3.09
CA ASP A 113 -7.67 18.16 2.65
C ASP A 113 -8.28 17.17 1.63
N ARG A 114 -7.46 16.71 0.68
CA ARG A 114 -7.83 15.72 -0.33
C ARG A 114 -8.22 14.35 0.25
N ILE A 115 -7.60 13.93 1.35
CA ILE A 115 -7.95 12.68 2.04
C ILE A 115 -9.32 12.83 2.74
N ASP A 116 -9.57 13.97 3.39
CA ASP A 116 -10.87 14.26 4.00
C ASP A 116 -11.99 14.45 2.95
N GLU A 117 -11.68 15.02 1.76
CA GLU A 117 -12.58 15.04 0.59
C GLU A 117 -12.99 13.65 0.12
N MET A 118 -12.04 12.71 0.03
CA MET A 118 -12.30 11.34 -0.43
C MET A 118 -13.06 10.50 0.61
N ARG A 119 -13.14 10.95 1.86
CA ARG A 119 -13.93 10.35 2.97
C ARG A 119 -13.66 8.87 3.24
N MET A 120 -12.51 8.35 2.80
CA MET A 120 -12.27 6.91 2.63
C MET A 120 -12.51 6.09 3.91
N PRO A 121 -13.29 4.99 3.84
CA PRO A 121 -13.43 4.06 4.96
C PRO A 121 -12.14 3.27 5.16
N GLU A 122 -11.85 2.91 6.41
CA GLU A 122 -10.65 2.14 6.80
C GLU A 122 -11.09 0.88 7.56
N ARG A 123 -10.75 -0.32 7.06
CA ARG A 123 -11.23 -1.59 7.65
C ARG A 123 -10.37 -2.03 8.83
N TYR A 124 -10.95 -2.01 10.03
CA TYR A 124 -10.34 -2.59 11.24
C TYR A 124 -10.92 -3.99 11.50
N VAL A 125 -10.03 -4.98 11.56
CA VAL A 125 -10.38 -6.37 11.88
C VAL A 125 -9.83 -6.67 13.27
N ALA A 126 -10.73 -6.75 14.26
CA ALA A 126 -10.38 -6.92 15.67
C ALA A 126 -10.76 -8.32 16.16
N LEU A 127 -9.87 -8.98 16.90
CA LEU A 127 -10.08 -10.30 17.49
C LEU A 127 -9.92 -10.25 19.01
N GLY A 128 -11.05 -10.32 19.72
CA GLY A 128 -11.11 -10.62 21.14
C GLY A 128 -10.95 -12.12 21.41
N VAL A 129 -10.17 -12.49 22.42
CA VAL A 129 -9.93 -13.88 22.86
C VAL A 129 -10.08 -13.95 24.37
N HIS A 130 -11.04 -14.74 24.86
CA HIS A 130 -11.27 -14.91 26.29
C HIS A 130 -10.02 -15.48 27.00
N LEU A 131 -9.55 -14.79 28.04
CA LEU A 131 -8.43 -15.22 28.88
C LEU A 131 -8.91 -16.03 30.08
N SER A 132 -9.85 -15.49 30.86
CA SER A 132 -10.31 -16.14 32.09
C SER A 132 -11.53 -15.45 32.68
N ASP A 133 -12.43 -16.25 33.25
CA ASP A 133 -13.44 -15.78 34.19
C ASP A 133 -12.80 -15.11 35.42
N ARG A 134 -13.52 -14.17 36.02
CA ARG A 134 -13.19 -13.47 37.27
C ARG A 134 -14.34 -13.66 38.25
N ASP A 135 -14.04 -14.00 39.50
CA ASP A 135 -15.04 -14.01 40.58
C ASP A 135 -15.05 -12.64 41.29
N PRO A 136 -16.15 -11.85 41.19
CA PRO A 136 -16.30 -10.60 41.91
C PRO A 136 -16.04 -10.72 43.43
N ARG A 137 -16.34 -11.87 44.03
CA ARG A 137 -16.22 -12.09 45.49
C ARG A 137 -14.80 -12.36 45.93
N ALA A 138 -14.07 -13.23 45.22
CA ALA A 138 -12.64 -13.44 45.44
C ALA A 138 -11.84 -12.14 45.28
N THR A 139 -12.19 -11.28 44.29
CA THR A 139 -11.54 -9.97 44.12
C THR A 139 -11.83 -9.02 45.29
N ALA A 140 -13.05 -9.02 45.83
CA ALA A 140 -13.43 -8.17 46.97
C ALA A 140 -12.74 -8.54 48.30
N GLN A 141 -12.48 -9.84 48.54
CA GLN A 141 -11.89 -10.32 49.80
C GLN A 141 -10.46 -9.84 50.10
N VAL A 142 -9.79 -9.17 49.15
CA VAL A 142 -8.36 -8.82 49.26
C VAL A 142 -8.10 -7.55 50.09
N ARG A 143 -9.08 -6.66 50.34
CA ARG A 143 -8.85 -5.41 51.09
C ARG A 143 -9.99 -4.89 51.98
N GLY A 144 -9.72 -4.86 53.28
CA GLY A 144 -9.96 -3.70 54.16
C GLY A 144 -11.42 -3.28 54.44
N SER A 145 -11.90 -3.60 55.65
CA SER A 145 -13.25 -3.36 56.19
C SER A 145 -13.70 -1.89 56.37
N ILE A 146 -13.07 -0.94 55.66
CA ILE A 146 -13.41 0.49 55.66
C ILE A 146 -14.10 0.88 54.35
N SER A 147 -13.86 0.15 53.25
CA SER A 147 -14.48 0.46 51.94
C SER A 147 -15.98 0.21 51.93
N ASP A 148 -16.43 -0.90 52.55
CA ASP A 148 -17.84 -1.29 52.56
C ASP A 148 -18.72 -0.36 53.40
N ALA A 149 -18.14 0.29 54.43
CA ALA A 149 -18.84 1.21 55.32
C ALA A 149 -19.24 2.55 54.65
N LEU A 150 -18.72 2.83 53.46
CA LEU A 150 -18.99 4.08 52.70
C LEU A 150 -19.78 3.84 51.40
N GLY A 151 -20.23 2.60 51.15
CA GLY A 151 -21.02 2.23 49.95
C GLY A 151 -20.25 2.25 48.62
N THR A 152 -19.03 2.77 48.59
CA THR A 152 -18.19 2.87 47.40
C THR A 152 -17.38 1.59 47.17
N THR A 153 -17.99 0.57 46.57
CA THR A 153 -17.26 -0.62 46.09
C THR A 153 -16.40 -0.24 44.88
N SER A 154 -15.11 0.05 45.11
CA SER A 154 -14.17 0.36 44.03
C SER A 154 -13.66 -0.94 43.39
N TRP A 155 -14.39 -1.43 42.39
CA TRP A 155 -13.96 -2.52 41.51
C TRP A 155 -12.66 -2.10 40.82
N ARG A 156 -11.54 -2.68 41.25
CA ARG A 156 -10.17 -2.34 40.80
C ARG A 156 -9.39 -3.63 40.57
N VAL A 157 -8.84 -3.77 39.37
CA VAL A 157 -7.90 -4.84 39.04
C VAL A 157 -6.62 -4.63 39.84
N SER A 158 -6.01 -5.67 40.40
CA SER A 158 -4.75 -5.51 41.13
C SER A 158 -3.56 -5.40 40.16
N ALA A 159 -2.49 -4.69 40.52
CA ALA A 159 -1.30 -4.56 39.66
C ALA A 159 -0.67 -5.94 39.33
N ARG A 160 -0.75 -6.90 40.25
CA ARG A 160 -0.29 -8.29 40.04
C ARG A 160 -1.17 -9.06 39.05
N GLU A 161 -2.49 -8.81 39.10
CA GLU A 161 -3.46 -9.40 38.18
C GLU A 161 -3.31 -8.80 36.77
N LEU A 162 -3.17 -7.47 36.65
CA LEU A 162 -2.86 -6.80 35.39
C LEU A 162 -1.56 -7.34 34.76
N ALA A 163 -0.48 -7.45 35.53
CA ALA A 163 0.80 -7.97 35.04
C ALA A 163 0.69 -9.44 34.57
N HIS A 164 -0.08 -10.28 35.26
CA HIS A 164 -0.33 -11.66 34.82
C HIS A 164 -1.20 -11.74 33.56
N LEU A 165 -2.19 -10.85 33.41
CA LEU A 165 -3.00 -10.78 32.19
C LEU A 165 -2.17 -10.27 31.00
N ASP A 166 -1.34 -9.24 31.20
CA ASP A 166 -0.38 -8.72 30.21
C ASP A 166 0.60 -9.81 29.73
N GLU A 167 1.17 -10.62 30.63
CA GLU A 167 2.00 -11.77 30.26
C GLU A 167 1.29 -12.72 29.28
N ARG A 168 -0.01 -12.97 29.52
CA ARG A 168 -0.85 -13.82 28.66
C ARG A 168 -1.22 -13.16 27.34
N VAL A 169 -1.51 -11.86 27.33
CA VAL A 169 -1.72 -11.05 26.11
C VAL A 169 -0.47 -11.10 25.25
N ARG A 170 0.71 -10.79 25.80
CA ARG A 170 1.99 -10.83 25.07
C ARG A 170 2.34 -12.24 24.57
N LYS A 171 1.95 -13.29 25.29
CA LYS A 171 2.11 -14.67 24.81
C LYS A 171 1.24 -14.94 23.59
N LEU A 172 -0.05 -14.59 23.64
CA LEU A 172 -0.96 -14.74 22.49
C LEU A 172 -0.55 -13.86 21.32
N ALA A 173 -0.13 -12.62 21.55
CA ALA A 173 0.40 -11.71 20.52
C ALA A 173 1.56 -12.36 19.74
N ARG A 174 2.53 -12.97 20.44
CA ARG A 174 3.64 -13.68 19.77
C ARG A 174 3.20 -14.94 19.01
N GLN A 175 2.08 -15.57 19.39
CA GLN A 175 1.56 -16.75 18.70
C GLN A 175 0.71 -16.38 17.47
N LEU A 176 -0.08 -15.30 17.55
CA LEU A 176 -0.96 -14.83 16.47
C LEU A 176 -0.23 -13.92 15.47
N GLY A 177 0.81 -13.20 15.91
CA GLY A 177 1.69 -12.39 15.05
C GLY A 177 2.55 -13.21 14.09
N SER A 178 2.75 -14.51 14.37
CA SER A 178 3.48 -15.44 13.52
C SER A 178 2.57 -16.30 12.62
N THR A 179 1.34 -15.87 12.35
CA THR A 179 0.38 -16.54 11.46
C THR A 179 0.05 -15.64 10.27
N VAL A 180 -0.74 -16.15 9.32
CA VAL A 180 -1.26 -15.37 8.18
C VAL A 180 -2.07 -14.12 8.57
N TRP A 181 -2.57 -14.06 9.81
CA TRP A 181 -3.26 -12.87 10.34
C TRP A 181 -2.30 -11.74 10.75
N ARG A 182 -0.99 -12.02 10.82
CA ARG A 182 0.11 -11.10 11.23
C ARG A 182 -0.24 -10.24 12.48
N ALA A 183 -1.05 -10.82 13.40
CA ALA A 183 -1.84 -10.02 14.34
C ALA A 183 -1.03 -9.39 15.48
N HIS A 184 -1.36 -8.14 15.82
CA HIS A 184 -0.71 -7.37 16.88
C HIS A 184 -1.71 -6.99 17.99
N THR A 185 -1.21 -6.57 19.16
CA THR A 185 -2.08 -6.08 20.25
C THR A 185 -2.86 -4.84 19.82
N ALA A 186 -4.17 -4.81 20.07
CA ALA A 186 -4.98 -3.61 19.84
C ALA A 186 -4.64 -2.54 20.90
N PRO A 187 -4.30 -1.29 20.51
CA PRO A 187 -4.04 -0.22 21.48
C PRO A 187 -5.24 0.04 22.41
N ALA A 188 -4.98 0.54 23.62
CA ALA A 188 -6.03 0.91 24.57
C ALA A 188 -7.05 1.91 23.99
N GLU A 189 -6.61 2.79 23.09
CA GLU A 189 -7.44 3.70 22.29
C GLU A 189 -8.42 2.94 21.38
N VAL A 190 -7.95 1.92 20.66
CA VAL A 190 -8.77 1.16 19.70
C VAL A 190 -9.79 0.31 20.43
N ILE A 191 -9.40 -0.33 21.55
CA ILE A 191 -10.35 -1.06 22.41
C ILE A 191 -11.40 -0.09 22.97
N SER A 192 -10.98 1.11 23.39
CA SER A 192 -11.91 2.15 23.86
C SER A 192 -12.83 2.68 22.76
N TRP A 193 -12.34 2.82 21.53
CA TRP A 193 -13.12 3.23 20.36
C TRP A 193 -14.15 2.17 19.96
N LEU A 194 -13.75 0.88 19.89
CA LEU A 194 -14.65 -0.26 19.65
C LEU A 194 -15.81 -0.28 20.65
N ILE A 195 -15.55 0.04 21.92
CA ILE A 195 -16.57 0.12 22.98
C ILE A 195 -17.41 1.40 22.86
N SER A 196 -16.79 2.54 22.59
CA SER A 196 -17.48 3.83 22.53
C SER A 196 -18.39 3.96 21.31
N ARG A 197 -18.01 3.36 20.18
CA ARG A 197 -18.74 3.38 18.91
C ARG A 197 -20.13 2.75 19.01
N GLU A 198 -20.25 1.66 19.76
CA GLU A 198 -21.52 0.96 20.00
C GLU A 198 -22.44 1.72 20.98
N MET A 199 -21.89 2.68 21.73
CA MET A 199 -22.60 3.54 22.69
C MET A 199 -22.91 4.93 22.10
N HIS A 200 -22.10 5.37 21.13
CA HIS A 200 -22.16 6.65 20.46
C HIS A 200 -21.70 6.47 19.00
N ARG A 201 -22.63 6.44 18.05
CA ARG A 201 -22.28 6.53 16.62
C ARG A 201 -21.85 7.98 16.36
N GLY A 202 -20.55 8.20 16.19
CA GLY A 202 -19.94 9.53 16.04
C GLY A 202 -18.53 9.61 16.64
N ALA A 203 -17.84 10.72 16.38
CA ALA A 203 -16.45 10.92 16.77
C ALA A 203 -16.27 11.26 18.26
N VAL A 204 -16.47 10.29 19.15
CA VAL A 204 -16.06 10.41 20.56
C VAL A 204 -14.54 10.24 20.67
N ALA A 205 -13.86 11.26 21.20
CA ALA A 205 -12.42 11.21 21.43
C ALA A 205 -12.06 10.12 22.46
N ALA A 206 -11.50 9.01 21.98
CA ALA A 206 -10.97 7.94 22.83
C ALA A 206 -9.85 8.49 23.75
N PRO A 207 -9.78 8.08 25.03
CA PRO A 207 -8.72 8.52 25.93
C PRO A 207 -7.34 8.11 25.40
N ARG A 208 -6.47 9.08 25.12
CA ARG A 208 -5.14 8.84 24.54
C ARG A 208 -4.19 8.23 25.59
N ARG A 209 -3.73 7.01 25.29
CA ARG A 209 -2.67 6.17 25.89
C ARG A 209 -2.88 5.63 27.32
N GLY A 210 -2.51 4.36 27.50
CA GLY A 210 -2.26 3.72 28.79
C GLY A 210 -3.46 3.07 29.48
N LEU A 211 -3.38 2.92 30.82
CA LEU A 211 -4.35 2.19 31.63
C LEU A 211 -5.62 3.04 31.90
N ILE A 212 -6.67 2.78 31.15
CA ILE A 212 -7.97 3.49 31.25
C ILE A 212 -8.84 2.80 32.30
N THR A 213 -9.19 3.53 33.36
CA THR A 213 -10.02 3.06 34.48
C THR A 213 -10.94 4.15 35.02
N GLY A 214 -11.87 3.78 35.91
CA GLY A 214 -12.65 4.72 36.71
C GLY A 214 -13.46 5.72 35.88
N ALA A 215 -13.30 7.01 36.16
CA ALA A 215 -14.10 8.06 35.52
C ALA A 215 -13.92 8.17 33.99
N SER A 216 -12.75 7.80 33.44
CA SER A 216 -12.55 7.77 31.99
C SER A 216 -13.27 6.58 31.35
N LEU A 217 -13.28 5.43 32.02
CA LEU A 217 -14.01 4.24 31.58
C LEU A 217 -15.54 4.45 31.64
N ALA A 218 -16.02 5.12 32.69
CA ALA A 218 -17.45 5.46 32.82
C ALA A 218 -17.97 6.41 31.72
N ARG A 219 -17.11 7.25 31.12
CA ARG A 219 -17.48 8.09 29.95
C ARG A 219 -17.56 7.29 28.64
N LEU A 220 -16.82 6.19 28.51
CA LEU A 220 -16.93 5.33 27.32
C LEU A 220 -18.30 4.63 27.26
N THR A 221 -18.87 4.32 28.43
CA THR A 221 -20.15 3.61 28.59
C THR A 221 -21.32 4.51 29.02
N SER A 222 -21.21 5.84 28.87
CA SER A 222 -22.28 6.78 29.26
C SER A 222 -23.28 7.10 28.14
N GLY A 223 -23.15 6.46 26.98
CA GLY A 223 -24.05 6.64 25.85
C GLY A 223 -25.47 6.14 26.15
N ARG A 224 -26.45 6.71 25.44
CA ARG A 224 -27.85 6.31 25.56
C ARG A 224 -28.27 5.60 24.29
N VAL A 225 -28.50 4.29 24.40
CA VAL A 225 -29.08 3.45 23.35
C VAL A 225 -30.48 3.01 23.79
N VAL A 226 -31.47 3.18 22.94
CA VAL A 226 -32.86 2.77 23.17
C VAL A 226 -33.25 1.73 22.12
N PRO A 227 -33.45 0.45 22.50
CA PRO A 227 -33.92 -0.58 21.58
C PRO A 227 -35.42 -0.44 21.32
N TYR A 228 -35.80 -0.71 20.07
CA TYR A 228 -37.15 -0.92 19.55
C TYR A 228 -37.23 -2.38 19.04
N THR A 229 -38.37 -2.78 18.46
CA THR A 229 -38.56 -4.13 17.89
C THR A 229 -37.53 -4.44 16.81
N ASP A 230 -37.23 -3.50 15.91
CA ASP A 230 -36.51 -3.73 14.66
C ASP A 230 -35.24 -2.89 14.51
N HIS A 231 -35.02 -1.91 15.41
CA HIS A 231 -33.83 -1.06 15.43
C HIS A 231 -33.45 -0.59 16.83
N LEU A 232 -32.31 0.07 16.93
CA LEU A 232 -31.81 0.84 18.05
C LEU A 232 -31.81 2.32 17.68
N ARG A 233 -32.12 3.19 18.63
CA ARG A 233 -31.84 4.64 18.52
C ARG A 233 -30.69 4.99 19.44
N ILE A 234 -29.61 5.50 18.87
CA ILE A 234 -28.40 5.89 19.58
C ILE A 234 -28.41 7.41 19.69
N TYR A 235 -28.24 7.94 20.89
CA TYR A 235 -28.41 9.37 21.19
C TYR A 235 -27.09 10.07 21.49
N ASP A 236 -26.98 11.33 21.07
CA ASP A 236 -25.82 12.20 21.32
C ASP A 236 -25.80 12.73 22.78
N THR A 237 -24.74 13.47 23.13
CA THR A 237 -24.60 14.09 24.46
C THR A 237 -25.60 15.22 24.75
N ARG A 238 -26.33 15.70 23.73
CA ARG A 238 -27.41 16.69 23.83
C ARG A 238 -28.79 16.03 23.94
N GLY A 239 -28.89 14.71 23.80
CA GLY A 239 -30.12 13.94 23.82
C GLY A 239 -30.91 13.94 22.50
N GLN A 240 -30.29 14.35 21.39
CA GLN A 240 -30.80 14.14 20.03
C GLN A 240 -30.47 12.72 19.55
N ILE A 241 -31.17 12.23 18.53
CA ILE A 241 -30.77 10.98 17.86
C ILE A 241 -29.51 11.28 17.05
N ALA A 242 -28.47 10.47 17.24
CA ALA A 242 -27.20 10.53 16.52
C ALA A 242 -27.15 9.54 15.36
N ALA A 243 -27.80 8.38 15.52
CA ALA A 243 -27.96 7.37 14.47
C ALA A 243 -29.10 6.40 14.82
N TYR A 244 -29.59 5.73 13.79
CA TYR A 244 -30.36 4.49 13.89
C TYR A 244 -29.44 3.31 13.55
N THR A 245 -29.57 2.20 14.26
CA THR A 245 -28.80 0.96 13.99
C THR A 245 -29.72 -0.25 14.04
N THR A 246 -29.65 -1.15 13.07
CA THR A 246 -30.31 -2.47 13.13
C THR A 246 -29.25 -3.57 13.18
N VAL A 247 -29.46 -4.55 14.07
CA VAL A 247 -28.64 -5.76 14.16
C VAL A 247 -29.35 -6.89 13.42
N LEU A 248 -28.73 -7.37 12.35
CA LEU A 248 -29.17 -8.51 11.55
C LEU A 248 -28.43 -9.78 12.00
N ALA A 249 -29.12 -10.91 11.98
CA ALA A 249 -28.51 -12.24 12.13
C ALA A 249 -28.48 -12.95 10.77
N MET A 250 -27.37 -13.62 10.47
CA MET A 250 -27.30 -14.52 9.31
C MET A 250 -27.82 -15.89 9.77
N THR A 251 -29.06 -16.21 9.42
CA THR A 251 -29.83 -17.32 10.01
C THR A 251 -29.65 -18.62 9.27
N ASP A 252 -29.26 -18.59 8.00
CA ASP A 252 -29.05 -19.78 7.17
C ASP A 252 -27.96 -19.53 6.11
N PHE A 253 -27.30 -20.60 5.67
CA PHE A 253 -26.20 -20.58 4.69
C PHE A 253 -26.37 -21.76 3.71
N PRO A 254 -25.88 -21.66 2.46
CA PRO A 254 -25.92 -22.79 1.52
C PRO A 254 -25.10 -23.98 2.04
N GLU A 255 -25.49 -25.20 1.64
CA GLU A 255 -24.81 -26.45 2.08
C GLU A 255 -23.33 -26.49 1.67
N GLU A 256 -23.00 -25.90 0.52
CA GLU A 256 -21.64 -25.75 0.02
C GLU A 256 -21.30 -24.25 -0.09
N LEU A 257 -20.12 -23.86 0.40
CA LEU A 257 -19.66 -22.46 0.49
C LEU A 257 -18.42 -22.25 -0.40
N GLU A 258 -18.66 -22.07 -1.70
CA GLU A 258 -17.62 -21.87 -2.71
C GLU A 258 -16.83 -20.58 -2.50
N THR A 259 -15.55 -20.60 -2.89
CA THR A 259 -14.61 -19.48 -2.82
C THR A 259 -13.85 -19.41 -4.16
N PRO A 260 -13.83 -18.26 -4.87
CA PRO A 260 -14.58 -17.03 -4.60
C PRO A 260 -16.10 -17.22 -4.63
N GLY A 261 -16.86 -16.33 -3.98
CA GLY A 261 -18.34 -16.41 -3.95
C GLY A 261 -18.94 -16.39 -2.54
N ALA A 262 -19.93 -17.25 -2.30
CA ALA A 262 -20.72 -17.27 -1.06
C ALA A 262 -19.87 -17.56 0.20
N GLY A 263 -18.76 -18.29 0.06
CA GLY A 263 -17.78 -18.50 1.12
C GLY A 263 -17.24 -17.19 1.69
N GLU A 264 -17.04 -16.15 0.87
CA GLU A 264 -16.34 -14.90 1.19
C GLU A 264 -17.20 -13.86 1.95
N TRP A 265 -18.19 -14.31 2.74
CA TRP A 265 -19.25 -13.48 3.31
C TRP A 265 -18.78 -12.39 4.30
N LEU A 266 -17.51 -12.38 4.75
CA LEU A 266 -16.91 -11.25 5.49
C LEU A 266 -15.95 -10.38 4.66
N ARG A 267 -15.31 -10.92 3.60
CA ARG A 267 -14.51 -10.11 2.65
C ARG A 267 -15.40 -9.14 1.88
N THR A 268 -16.58 -9.61 1.47
CA THR A 268 -17.54 -8.88 0.62
C THR A 268 -18.33 -7.76 1.33
N LEU A 269 -18.05 -7.45 2.61
CA LEU A 269 -18.72 -6.36 3.35
C LEU A 269 -18.50 -4.97 2.72
N SER A 270 -17.40 -4.78 2.00
CA SER A 270 -17.03 -3.56 1.27
C SER A 270 -17.61 -3.47 -0.14
N GLU A 271 -18.31 -4.52 -0.60
CA GLU A 271 -18.93 -4.57 -1.94
C GLU A 271 -20.40 -4.12 -1.91
N ILE A 272 -20.95 -3.84 -0.72
CA ILE A 272 -22.38 -3.59 -0.50
C ILE A 272 -22.72 -2.14 -0.88
N LYS A 273 -23.55 -1.99 -1.91
CA LYS A 273 -24.07 -0.70 -2.38
C LYS A 273 -25.56 -0.55 -2.05
N ALA A 274 -25.97 0.68 -1.76
CA ALA A 274 -27.37 1.12 -1.83
C ALA A 274 -27.51 2.18 -2.92
N ILE A 275 -28.75 2.48 -3.31
CA ILE A 275 -29.10 3.61 -4.17
C ILE A 275 -29.67 4.71 -3.28
N ASP A 276 -29.26 5.96 -3.49
CA ASP A 276 -29.78 7.12 -2.76
C ASP A 276 -31.00 7.78 -3.42
N ASP A 277 -31.53 8.85 -2.78
CA ASP A 277 -32.71 9.60 -3.25
C ASP A 277 -32.51 10.27 -4.64
N ASP A 278 -31.28 10.58 -5.03
CA ASP A 278 -30.95 11.17 -6.35
C ASP A 278 -30.69 10.07 -7.41
N GLY A 279 -30.47 8.83 -6.99
CA GLY A 279 -30.31 7.64 -7.84
C GLY A 279 -28.86 7.18 -8.02
N ASP A 280 -27.92 7.70 -7.25
CA ASP A 280 -26.49 7.33 -7.30
C ASP A 280 -26.17 6.13 -6.38
N GLU A 281 -25.13 5.35 -6.73
CA GLU A 281 -24.64 4.23 -5.92
C GLU A 281 -23.76 4.71 -4.75
N ILE A 282 -24.16 4.37 -3.52
CA ILE A 282 -23.45 4.74 -2.27
C ILE A 282 -22.99 3.51 -1.47
N ASP A 283 -21.83 3.62 -0.82
CA ASP A 283 -21.20 2.55 -0.03
C ASP A 283 -21.88 2.33 1.33
N VAL A 284 -22.49 1.16 1.52
CA VAL A 284 -23.13 0.79 2.79
C VAL A 284 -22.07 0.25 3.75
N THR A 285 -21.76 1.04 4.79
CA THR A 285 -20.70 0.73 5.75
C THR A 285 -21.17 -0.29 6.80
N VAL A 286 -21.22 -1.58 6.45
CA VAL A 286 -21.71 -2.66 7.32
C VAL A 286 -20.64 -3.17 8.28
N GLU A 287 -20.91 -3.12 9.59
CA GLU A 287 -20.04 -3.70 10.61
C GLU A 287 -20.42 -5.16 10.87
N ALA A 288 -19.45 -6.05 11.11
CA ALA A 288 -19.70 -7.43 11.52
C ALA A 288 -19.26 -7.68 12.97
N SER A 289 -20.00 -8.54 13.67
CA SER A 289 -19.69 -9.02 15.01
C SER A 289 -19.99 -10.51 15.10
N VAL A 290 -18.94 -11.33 15.13
CA VAL A 290 -19.06 -12.79 15.13
C VAL A 290 -18.47 -13.34 16.43
N ARG A 291 -19.33 -13.91 17.28
CA ARG A 291 -18.87 -14.74 18.41
C ARG A 291 -18.59 -16.13 17.87
N PHE A 292 -17.41 -16.69 18.13
CA PHE A 292 -17.04 -18.02 17.63
C PHE A 292 -16.12 -18.80 18.57
N ARG A 293 -16.03 -20.11 18.35
CA ARG A 293 -15.18 -21.04 19.10
C ARG A 293 -14.72 -22.20 18.22
N VAL A 294 -13.42 -22.47 18.20
CA VAL A 294 -12.82 -23.54 17.38
C VAL A 294 -12.85 -24.84 18.18
N LEU A 295 -13.79 -25.73 17.85
CA LEU A 295 -14.08 -26.91 18.67
C LEU A 295 -12.92 -27.91 18.64
N THR A 296 -12.29 -28.15 19.79
CA THR A 296 -11.22 -29.16 19.84
C THR A 296 -11.78 -30.55 19.51
N LYS A 297 -10.93 -31.47 19.02
CA LYS A 297 -11.29 -32.86 18.68
C LYS A 297 -12.05 -33.61 19.79
N LYS A 298 -11.89 -33.20 21.07
CA LYS A 298 -12.69 -33.71 22.20
C LYS A 298 -14.12 -33.13 22.20
N THR A 299 -14.23 -31.81 22.05
CA THR A 299 -15.48 -31.06 22.19
C THR A 299 -16.36 -31.20 20.95
N ALA A 300 -15.79 -31.16 19.74
CA ALA A 300 -16.47 -31.50 18.49
C ALA A 300 -17.08 -32.91 18.53
N ARG A 301 -16.31 -33.90 19.01
CA ARG A 301 -16.81 -35.27 19.21
C ARG A 301 -17.95 -35.36 20.24
N HIS A 302 -17.93 -34.53 21.28
CA HIS A 302 -19.00 -34.49 22.28
C HIS A 302 -20.29 -33.92 21.68
N LEU A 303 -20.20 -32.78 20.99
CA LEU A 303 -21.32 -32.14 20.31
C LEU A 303 -21.99 -33.09 19.31
N VAL A 304 -21.21 -33.69 18.41
CA VAL A 304 -21.71 -34.65 17.41
C VAL A 304 -22.30 -35.92 18.06
N ASP A 305 -21.80 -36.35 19.23
CA ASP A 305 -22.44 -37.42 20.01
C ASP A 305 -23.74 -36.99 20.70
N GLU A 306 -23.89 -35.75 21.15
CA GLU A 306 -25.13 -35.21 21.71
C GLU A 306 -26.20 -35.04 20.63
N THR A 307 -25.90 -34.37 19.52
CA THR A 307 -26.83 -34.17 18.38
C THR A 307 -27.36 -35.50 17.88
N ARG A 308 -26.47 -36.50 17.70
CA ARG A 308 -26.84 -37.87 17.29
C ARG A 308 -27.65 -38.64 18.34
N LYS A 309 -27.48 -38.38 19.64
CA LYS A 309 -28.38 -38.94 20.69
C LYS A 309 -29.76 -38.28 20.62
N SER A 310 -29.82 -36.97 20.39
CA SER A 310 -31.06 -36.20 20.28
C SER A 310 -31.91 -36.72 19.12
N ALA A 311 -31.35 -36.74 17.90
CA ALA A 311 -31.99 -37.32 16.71
C ALA A 311 -32.47 -38.76 16.95
N LYS A 312 -31.66 -39.58 17.64
CA LYS A 312 -32.03 -40.96 17.95
C LYS A 312 -33.20 -41.08 18.93
N GLU A 313 -33.30 -40.25 19.98
CA GLU A 313 -34.46 -40.29 20.89
C GLU A 313 -35.68 -39.56 20.32
N GLN A 314 -35.52 -38.58 19.43
CA GLN A 314 -36.59 -38.03 18.58
C GLN A 314 -37.19 -39.13 17.70
N ARG A 315 -36.36 -39.85 16.94
CA ARG A 315 -36.77 -41.01 16.10
C ARG A 315 -37.47 -42.10 16.93
N ARG A 316 -36.94 -42.38 18.12
CA ARG A 316 -37.53 -43.33 19.08
C ARG A 316 -38.80 -42.80 19.77
N SER A 317 -39.10 -41.51 19.69
CA SER A 317 -40.33 -40.91 20.22
C SER A 317 -41.41 -40.84 19.16
N ALA A 318 -41.06 -40.47 17.92
CA ALA A 318 -41.92 -40.60 16.74
C ALA A 318 -42.40 -42.06 16.60
N ALA A 319 -41.48 -43.04 16.61
CA ALA A 319 -41.80 -44.47 16.56
C ALA A 319 -42.52 -45.06 17.81
N LYS A 320 -43.00 -44.21 18.74
CA LYS A 320 -43.91 -44.58 19.85
C LYS A 320 -45.23 -43.79 19.82
N GLY A 321 -45.30 -42.71 19.06
CA GLY A 321 -46.52 -41.90 18.91
C GLY A 321 -47.39 -42.42 17.77
N THR A 322 -48.64 -41.94 17.71
CA THR A 322 -49.54 -42.17 16.56
C THR A 322 -49.25 -41.18 15.43
N ALA A 323 -47.97 -40.95 15.14
CA ALA A 323 -47.50 -40.22 13.98
C ALA A 323 -46.94 -41.26 13.00
N GLU A 324 -47.52 -41.35 11.81
CA GLU A 324 -46.96 -42.18 10.76
C GLU A 324 -45.67 -41.53 10.23
N GLU A 325 -44.70 -42.40 9.95
CA GLU A 325 -43.35 -42.09 9.46
C GLU A 325 -42.41 -41.30 10.40
N THR A 326 -41.18 -41.80 10.53
CA THR A 326 -40.07 -41.02 11.06
C THR A 326 -39.48 -40.25 9.89
N ALA A 327 -39.64 -38.92 9.87
CA ALA A 327 -39.10 -38.07 8.81
C ALA A 327 -37.66 -38.43 8.45
N ASP A 328 -37.37 -38.62 7.16
CA ASP A 328 -36.09 -39.14 6.67
C ASP A 328 -34.91 -38.26 7.10
N GLU A 329 -35.13 -36.95 7.23
CA GLU A 329 -34.25 -35.95 7.84
C GLU A 329 -33.60 -36.43 9.16
N ILE A 330 -34.34 -37.14 10.02
CA ILE A 330 -33.86 -37.63 11.31
C ILE A 330 -32.96 -38.86 11.14
N VAL A 331 -33.27 -39.71 10.16
CA VAL A 331 -32.43 -40.86 9.79
C VAL A 331 -31.14 -40.39 9.14
N GLU A 332 -31.25 -39.37 8.30
CA GLU A 332 -30.13 -38.74 7.60
C GLU A 332 -29.24 -37.95 8.56
N THR A 333 -29.81 -37.25 9.55
CA THR A 333 -29.04 -36.68 10.67
C THR A 333 -28.28 -37.77 11.44
N GLU A 334 -28.85 -38.96 11.67
CA GLU A 334 -28.14 -40.12 12.24
C GLU A 334 -27.05 -40.72 11.32
N ARG A 335 -27.07 -40.41 10.01
CA ARG A 335 -26.05 -40.76 9.01
C ARG A 335 -24.94 -39.70 8.98
N VAL A 336 -25.26 -38.44 8.73
CA VAL A 336 -24.32 -37.31 8.65
C VAL A 336 -23.53 -37.16 9.96
N MET A 337 -24.18 -37.22 11.13
CA MET A 337 -23.46 -37.17 12.42
C MET A 337 -22.56 -38.40 12.68
N ARG A 338 -22.65 -39.45 11.87
CA ARG A 338 -21.74 -40.61 11.88
C ARG A 338 -20.57 -40.42 10.91
N GLU A 339 -20.83 -39.79 9.77
CA GLU A 339 -19.88 -39.29 8.77
C GLU A 339 -18.91 -38.29 9.43
N VAL A 340 -19.42 -37.13 9.87
CA VAL A 340 -18.67 -36.07 10.57
C VAL A 340 -17.86 -36.64 11.75
N LYS A 341 -18.45 -37.58 12.52
CA LYS A 341 -17.72 -38.24 13.62
C LYS A 341 -16.59 -39.15 13.13
N ARG A 342 -16.75 -39.88 12.02
CA ARG A 342 -15.67 -40.68 11.41
C ARG A 342 -14.51 -39.78 11.02
N ASP A 343 -14.80 -38.60 10.50
CA ASP A 343 -13.82 -37.75 9.82
C ASP A 343 -13.08 -36.83 10.80
N ILE A 344 -13.76 -36.31 11.83
CA ILE A 344 -13.09 -35.74 13.03
C ILE A 344 -12.07 -36.74 13.61
N ASN A 345 -12.34 -38.04 13.50
CA ASN A 345 -11.39 -39.07 13.96
C ASN A 345 -10.28 -39.39 12.95
N ARG A 346 -10.59 -39.48 11.64
CA ARG A 346 -9.67 -39.95 10.58
C ARG A 346 -8.93 -38.85 9.83
N SER A 347 -9.63 -37.89 9.21
CA SER A 347 -9.02 -36.81 8.43
C SER A 347 -8.50 -35.67 9.31
N GLY A 348 -9.09 -35.49 10.50
CA GLY A 348 -8.74 -34.39 11.41
C GLY A 348 -9.68 -33.19 11.31
N LEU A 349 -10.81 -33.34 10.61
CA LEU A 349 -11.92 -32.38 10.50
C LEU A 349 -12.11 -31.58 11.79
N THR A 350 -11.97 -30.26 11.67
CA THR A 350 -12.15 -29.30 12.76
C THR A 350 -13.44 -28.52 12.51
N LEU A 351 -14.22 -28.31 13.58
CA LEU A 351 -15.49 -27.60 13.50
C LEU A 351 -15.37 -26.25 14.20
N VAL A 352 -16.12 -25.26 13.70
CA VAL A 352 -16.33 -23.97 14.35
C VAL A 352 -17.80 -23.85 14.75
N GLU A 353 -18.02 -23.42 15.97
CA GLU A 353 -19.32 -22.92 16.46
C GLU A 353 -19.29 -21.41 16.33
N ASP A 354 -20.23 -20.80 15.60
CA ASP A 354 -20.24 -19.36 15.31
C ASP A 354 -21.63 -18.72 15.32
N HIS A 355 -21.66 -17.42 15.64
CA HIS A 355 -22.87 -16.60 15.76
C HIS A 355 -22.63 -15.27 15.03
N PRO A 356 -22.89 -15.21 13.71
CA PRO A 356 -22.64 -14.04 12.90
C PRO A 356 -23.75 -12.99 13.05
N ARG A 357 -23.35 -11.75 13.33
CA ARG A 357 -24.21 -10.57 13.38
C ARG A 357 -23.66 -9.49 12.46
N LEU A 358 -24.56 -8.80 11.76
CA LEU A 358 -24.25 -7.60 10.99
C LEU A 358 -24.92 -6.41 11.67
N LEU A 359 -24.24 -5.28 11.74
CA LEU A 359 -24.76 -4.03 12.30
C LEU A 359 -24.78 -2.99 11.18
N VAL A 360 -25.98 -2.69 10.71
CA VAL A 360 -26.25 -1.65 9.71
C VAL A 360 -26.62 -0.37 10.47
N SER A 361 -26.08 0.78 10.08
CA SER A 361 -26.36 2.07 10.74
C SER A 361 -26.48 3.21 9.73
N ALA A 362 -27.36 4.16 10.02
CA ALA A 362 -27.54 5.38 9.23
C ALA A 362 -27.99 6.56 10.11
N ASP A 363 -27.94 7.78 9.56
CA ASP A 363 -28.28 9.01 10.26
C ASP A 363 -29.81 9.23 10.34
N THR A 364 -30.56 8.86 9.29
CA THR A 364 -32.03 8.80 9.29
C THR A 364 -32.56 7.37 9.51
N ARG A 365 -33.89 7.20 9.58
CA ARG A 365 -34.51 5.88 9.68
C ARG A 365 -34.75 5.29 8.29
N GLU A 366 -35.05 6.17 7.34
CA GLU A 366 -35.33 5.89 5.94
C GLU A 366 -34.08 5.33 5.25
N ASP A 367 -32.92 5.97 5.45
CA ASP A 367 -31.60 5.43 5.02
C ASP A 367 -31.35 4.03 5.60
N LEU A 368 -31.67 3.81 6.88
CA LEU A 368 -31.43 2.53 7.56
C LEU A 368 -32.29 1.41 6.95
N GLU A 369 -33.53 1.70 6.56
CA GLU A 369 -34.39 0.73 5.86
C GLU A 369 -33.78 0.36 4.50
N ALA A 370 -33.40 1.35 3.69
CA ALA A 370 -32.73 1.11 2.40
C ALA A 370 -31.41 0.34 2.54
N TYR A 371 -30.59 0.66 3.55
CA TYR A 371 -29.33 -0.03 3.80
C TYR A 371 -29.53 -1.47 4.32
N VAL A 372 -30.57 -1.72 5.11
CA VAL A 372 -30.91 -3.09 5.56
C VAL A 372 -31.39 -3.94 4.39
N ASP A 373 -32.23 -3.40 3.51
CA ASP A 373 -32.71 -4.10 2.31
C ASP A 373 -31.56 -4.41 1.33
N ALA A 374 -30.63 -3.46 1.13
CA ALA A 374 -29.42 -3.66 0.34
C ALA A 374 -28.53 -4.79 0.89
N VAL A 375 -28.38 -4.87 2.22
CA VAL A 375 -27.62 -5.96 2.87
C VAL A 375 -28.33 -7.30 2.72
N ILE A 376 -29.65 -7.35 2.87
CA ILE A 376 -30.43 -8.58 2.70
C ILE A 376 -30.32 -9.08 1.26
N ALA A 377 -30.44 -8.19 0.26
CA ALA A 377 -30.28 -8.53 -1.15
C ALA A 377 -28.89 -9.09 -1.47
N HIS A 378 -27.81 -8.40 -1.07
CA HIS A 378 -26.43 -8.80 -1.32
C HIS A 378 -26.09 -10.21 -0.80
N TYR A 379 -26.68 -10.62 0.33
CA TYR A 379 -26.50 -11.97 0.87
C TYR A 379 -27.50 -12.98 0.30
N ALA A 380 -28.73 -12.58 -0.06
CA ALA A 380 -29.69 -13.44 -0.74
C ALA A 380 -29.19 -13.90 -2.13
N ASP A 381 -28.54 -13.02 -2.89
CA ASP A 381 -27.87 -13.34 -4.16
C ASP A 381 -26.73 -14.37 -4.01
N ARG A 382 -26.21 -14.52 -2.78
CA ARG A 382 -25.18 -15.50 -2.39
C ARG A 382 -25.77 -16.72 -1.65
N GLY A 383 -27.10 -16.87 -1.63
CA GLY A 383 -27.81 -17.98 -0.98
C GLY A 383 -27.82 -17.94 0.55
N ILE A 384 -27.43 -16.81 1.17
CA ILE A 384 -27.29 -16.67 2.63
C ILE A 384 -28.48 -15.88 3.17
N THR A 385 -29.26 -16.48 4.06
CA THR A 385 -30.44 -15.82 4.63
C THR A 385 -30.02 -14.88 5.75
N VAL A 386 -30.35 -13.60 5.61
CA VAL A 386 -30.13 -12.55 6.61
C VAL A 386 -31.48 -12.00 7.07
N ALA A 387 -31.68 -11.94 8.38
CA ALA A 387 -32.92 -11.49 8.99
C ALA A 387 -32.67 -10.43 10.08
N ALA A 388 -33.54 -9.42 10.15
CA ALA A 388 -33.59 -8.52 11.30
C ALA A 388 -34.08 -9.30 12.53
N GLY A 389 -33.31 -9.27 13.61
CA GLY A 389 -33.67 -9.91 14.87
C GLY A 389 -34.78 -9.15 15.59
N ALA A 390 -36.02 -9.30 15.12
CA ALA A 390 -37.19 -8.61 15.63
C ALA A 390 -37.45 -8.95 17.10
N ASP A 391 -37.71 -7.93 17.92
CA ASP A 391 -37.82 -7.95 19.38
C ASP A 391 -36.55 -8.42 20.15
N GLU A 392 -35.50 -8.85 19.44
CA GLU A 392 -34.22 -9.31 20.00
C GLU A 392 -33.08 -8.27 19.91
N GLN A 393 -33.31 -7.15 19.21
CA GLN A 393 -32.31 -6.08 18.95
C GLN A 393 -31.47 -5.70 20.17
N ARG A 394 -32.07 -5.61 21.35
CA ARG A 394 -31.34 -5.30 22.60
C ARG A 394 -30.26 -6.33 22.91
N ASP A 395 -30.59 -7.62 22.85
CA ASP A 395 -29.68 -8.68 23.27
C ASP A 395 -28.63 -8.99 22.17
N LEU A 396 -29.02 -8.86 20.89
CA LEU A 396 -28.10 -8.92 19.74
C LEU A 396 -27.08 -7.76 19.72
N TRP A 397 -27.50 -6.56 20.12
CA TRP A 397 -26.59 -5.43 20.35
C TRP A 397 -25.67 -5.65 21.55
N LEU A 398 -26.19 -6.12 22.68
CA LEU A 398 -25.37 -6.33 23.87
C LEU A 398 -24.28 -7.40 23.62
N GLU A 399 -24.57 -8.50 22.91
CA GLU A 399 -23.54 -9.49 22.55
C GLU A 399 -22.53 -8.97 21.51
N SER A 400 -22.79 -7.86 20.81
CA SER A 400 -21.82 -7.21 19.91
C SER A 400 -20.76 -6.38 20.65
N LEU A 401 -20.99 -6.07 21.93
CA LEU A 401 -20.09 -5.27 22.77
C LEU A 401 -18.84 -6.07 23.20
N PRO A 402 -17.62 -5.51 23.05
CA PRO A 402 -16.42 -6.06 23.67
C PRO A 402 -16.62 -6.25 25.19
N GLY A 403 -16.23 -7.41 25.72
CA GLY A 403 -16.38 -7.73 27.14
C GLY A 403 -17.74 -8.30 27.56
N ASP A 404 -18.78 -8.29 26.71
CA ASP A 404 -20.00 -9.08 26.98
C ASP A 404 -19.83 -10.54 26.54
N GLN A 405 -20.85 -11.35 26.78
CA GLN A 405 -21.00 -12.73 26.31
C GLN A 405 -22.07 -12.84 25.22
N LEU A 406 -22.15 -14.03 24.59
CA LEU A 406 -23.28 -14.48 23.80
C LEU A 406 -24.58 -14.43 24.63
N ARG A 407 -25.69 -14.05 23.98
CA ARG A 407 -27.04 -13.89 24.55
C ARG A 407 -28.12 -14.58 23.71
N VAL A 408 -27.93 -14.66 22.39
CA VAL A 408 -28.82 -15.33 21.43
C VAL A 408 -28.09 -16.52 20.80
N PRO A 409 -27.88 -17.62 21.56
CA PRO A 409 -27.16 -18.79 21.08
C PRO A 409 -27.95 -19.61 20.06
N ASP A 410 -29.27 -19.40 20.00
CA ASP A 410 -30.22 -20.08 19.12
C ASP A 410 -30.13 -19.63 17.64
N LEU A 411 -29.57 -18.46 17.37
CA LEU A 411 -29.20 -18.01 16.03
C LEU A 411 -27.70 -18.25 15.80
N GLY A 412 -27.30 -19.52 15.66
CA GLY A 412 -25.91 -19.95 15.60
C GLY A 412 -25.68 -21.20 14.76
N HIS A 413 -24.46 -21.32 14.22
CA HIS A 413 -24.05 -22.33 13.25
C HIS A 413 -22.95 -23.23 13.81
N VAL A 414 -22.86 -24.46 13.27
CA VAL A 414 -21.77 -25.39 13.54
C VAL A 414 -21.28 -25.94 12.20
N ARG A 415 -20.22 -25.34 11.66
CA ARG A 415 -19.69 -25.61 10.31
C ARG A 415 -18.24 -26.11 10.35
N GLU A 416 -17.72 -26.56 9.21
CA GLU A 416 -16.29 -26.88 9.10
C GLU A 416 -15.42 -25.61 9.22
N SER A 417 -14.21 -25.74 9.75
CA SER A 417 -13.28 -24.62 9.86
C SER A 417 -12.94 -23.98 8.50
N THR A 418 -12.86 -24.73 7.41
CA THR A 418 -12.70 -24.18 6.05
C THR A 418 -13.88 -23.29 5.66
N ALA A 419 -15.11 -23.74 5.86
CA ALA A 419 -16.33 -22.97 5.60
C ALA A 419 -16.48 -21.71 6.49
N PHE A 420 -15.85 -21.68 7.69
CA PHE A 420 -15.80 -20.48 8.52
C PHE A 420 -14.67 -19.52 8.10
N PHE A 421 -13.45 -20.02 7.92
CA PHE A 421 -12.29 -19.17 7.59
C PHE A 421 -12.27 -18.74 6.11
N GLY A 422 -12.99 -19.45 5.22
CA GLY A 422 -13.30 -19.03 3.85
C GLY A 422 -14.13 -17.74 3.77
N SER A 423 -14.64 -17.23 4.90
CA SER A 423 -15.16 -15.86 5.01
C SER A 423 -14.14 -14.77 4.67
N TRP A 424 -12.84 -15.10 4.66
CA TRP A 424 -11.73 -14.22 4.26
C TRP A 424 -11.71 -12.86 4.99
N PHE A 425 -12.12 -12.83 6.26
CA PHE A 425 -12.16 -11.60 7.08
C PHE A 425 -10.80 -10.89 7.21
N TRP A 426 -9.68 -11.59 6.98
CA TRP A 426 -8.34 -11.01 6.97
C TRP A 426 -7.82 -10.71 5.55
N GLY A 427 -8.49 -11.20 4.50
CA GLY A 427 -8.14 -10.98 3.10
C GLY A 427 -8.63 -9.63 2.58
N GLY A 428 -7.95 -9.10 1.58
CA GLY A 428 -8.29 -7.88 0.85
C GLY A 428 -7.15 -7.42 -0.06
N ALA A 429 -7.03 -6.11 -0.23
CA ALA A 429 -5.87 -5.44 -0.82
C ALA A 429 -5.06 -4.69 0.25
N SER A 430 -3.74 -4.78 0.19
CA SER A 430 -2.82 -4.00 1.04
C SER A 430 -1.49 -3.84 0.32
N ILE A 431 -0.97 -2.62 0.20
CA ILE A 431 0.29 -2.33 -0.50
C ILE A 431 0.90 -0.98 -0.09
N GLY A 432 2.22 -0.85 -0.24
CA GLY A 432 2.94 0.42 -0.09
C GLY A 432 3.54 0.64 1.29
N ASP A 433 4.34 1.71 1.42
CA ASP A 433 5.16 1.96 2.61
C ASP A 433 4.30 2.26 3.87
N ALA A 434 4.74 1.80 5.04
CA ALA A 434 3.96 1.99 6.29
C ALA A 434 3.84 3.46 6.74
N THR A 435 4.73 4.35 6.26
CA THR A 435 4.81 5.77 6.59
C THR A 435 5.32 6.56 5.38
N GLY A 436 5.18 7.89 5.40
CA GLY A 436 5.65 8.76 4.30
C GLY A 436 4.54 9.22 3.36
N PRO A 437 4.90 9.74 2.16
CA PRO A 437 3.98 10.41 1.24
C PRO A 437 2.85 9.51 0.75
N ALA A 438 1.66 10.09 0.53
CA ALA A 438 0.54 9.39 -0.10
C ALA A 438 0.50 9.69 -1.61
N ILE A 439 0.63 8.65 -2.43
CA ILE A 439 0.59 8.77 -3.91
C ILE A 439 -0.82 8.49 -4.47
N GLY A 440 -1.67 7.78 -3.72
CA GLY A 440 -2.96 7.32 -4.20
C GLY A 440 -3.74 6.49 -3.18
N TYR A 441 -4.65 5.67 -3.68
CA TYR A 441 -5.51 4.80 -2.87
C TYR A 441 -5.73 3.42 -3.51
N LEU A 442 -6.01 2.43 -2.65
CA LEU A 442 -6.36 1.07 -3.05
C LEU A 442 -7.71 1.05 -3.78
N THR A 443 -7.79 0.21 -4.82
CA THR A 443 -9.03 -0.01 -5.59
C THR A 443 -9.50 -1.47 -5.57
N GLY A 444 -8.92 -2.27 -4.67
CA GLY A 444 -9.37 -3.63 -4.38
C GLY A 444 -10.48 -3.68 -3.33
N SER A 445 -10.75 -4.86 -2.80
CA SER A 445 -11.83 -5.13 -1.84
C SER A 445 -11.63 -4.52 -0.46
N THR A 446 -10.47 -3.91 -0.17
CA THR A 446 -10.28 -2.99 0.98
C THR A 446 -9.76 -1.63 0.52
N PRO A 447 -10.55 -0.56 0.69
CA PRO A 447 -10.07 0.81 0.58
C PRO A 447 -8.99 1.12 1.63
N GLY A 448 -8.05 1.99 1.26
CA GLY A 448 -6.95 2.44 2.11
C GLY A 448 -5.97 3.31 1.33
N LEU A 449 -5.23 4.17 2.02
CA LEU A 449 -4.24 5.06 1.39
C LEU A 449 -3.00 4.26 0.96
N VAL A 450 -2.53 4.50 -0.26
CA VAL A 450 -1.28 3.92 -0.76
C VAL A 450 -0.17 4.95 -0.62
N ARG A 451 0.85 4.58 0.17
CA ARG A 451 2.03 5.40 0.41
C ARG A 451 3.22 4.89 -0.37
N PHE A 452 4.08 5.81 -0.78
CA PHE A 452 5.26 5.53 -1.58
C PHE A 452 6.27 6.66 -1.42
N ASP A 453 7.48 6.31 -0.94
CA ASP A 453 8.64 7.20 -0.97
C ASP A 453 9.69 6.66 -1.96
N ALA A 454 9.87 7.34 -3.08
CA ALA A 454 10.86 6.97 -4.09
C ALA A 454 12.30 6.98 -3.55
N ALA A 455 12.62 7.75 -2.50
CA ALA A 455 13.93 7.79 -1.87
C ALA A 455 14.14 6.69 -0.81
N ALA A 456 13.08 6.06 -0.29
CA ALA A 456 13.15 5.17 0.88
C ALA A 456 14.06 3.94 0.67
N GLY A 457 14.10 3.35 -0.53
CA GLY A 457 15.01 2.22 -0.82
C GLY A 457 16.48 2.57 -0.55
N SER A 458 16.90 3.78 -0.96
CA SER A 458 18.26 4.28 -0.71
C SER A 458 18.53 4.57 0.78
N ALA A 459 17.52 4.89 1.58
CA ALA A 459 17.68 5.13 3.01
C ALA A 459 17.87 3.83 3.81
N LEU A 460 17.37 2.71 3.29
CA LEU A 460 17.42 1.38 3.91
C LEU A 460 18.65 0.55 3.48
N GLY A 461 19.44 1.02 2.51
CA GLY A 461 20.58 0.28 1.94
C GLY A 461 20.16 -0.87 1.00
N ASP A 462 18.89 -0.88 0.62
CA ASP A 462 18.25 -1.90 -0.21
C ASP A 462 18.53 -1.65 -1.71
N ALA A 463 17.87 -2.39 -2.60
CA ALA A 463 17.70 -1.96 -3.99
C ALA A 463 16.90 -0.64 -4.08
N THR A 464 17.01 0.07 -5.22
CA THR A 464 16.58 1.48 -5.30
C THR A 464 15.84 1.85 -6.59
N THR A 465 15.44 0.90 -7.44
CA THR A 465 14.74 1.21 -8.69
C THR A 465 13.22 1.07 -8.58
N THR A 466 12.50 2.14 -8.93
CA THR A 466 11.07 2.11 -9.22
C THR A 466 10.85 2.10 -10.74
N LEU A 467 9.93 1.27 -11.23
CA LEU A 467 9.59 1.17 -12.64
C LEU A 467 8.11 1.50 -12.88
N PHE A 468 7.84 2.50 -13.73
CA PHE A 468 6.50 2.84 -14.21
C PHE A 468 6.33 2.27 -15.63
N LEU A 469 5.42 1.31 -15.82
CA LEU A 469 5.36 0.50 -17.04
C LEU A 469 3.97 0.47 -17.66
N GLY A 470 3.89 0.70 -18.98
CA GLY A 470 2.64 0.60 -19.75
C GLY A 470 2.56 1.59 -20.91
N ARG A 471 1.48 1.50 -21.70
CA ARG A 471 1.31 2.34 -22.91
C ARG A 471 1.22 3.83 -22.58
N SER A 472 1.47 4.66 -23.59
CA SER A 472 1.32 6.12 -23.50
C SER A 472 -0.07 6.57 -23.02
N GLY A 473 -0.13 7.74 -22.38
CA GLY A 473 -1.36 8.38 -21.91
C GLY A 473 -2.06 7.68 -20.74
N ARG A 474 -1.43 6.75 -20.01
CA ARG A 474 -2.06 6.06 -18.85
C ARG A 474 -1.83 6.71 -17.48
N GLY A 475 -0.83 7.60 -17.37
CA GLY A 475 -0.50 8.31 -16.11
C GLY A 475 0.91 8.07 -15.56
N LYS A 476 1.74 7.25 -16.23
CA LYS A 476 3.13 6.93 -15.81
C LYS A 476 3.94 8.15 -15.40
N THR A 477 4.06 9.11 -16.31
CA THR A 477 4.85 10.33 -16.15
C THR A 477 4.28 11.22 -15.04
N THR A 478 2.95 11.30 -14.90
CA THR A 478 2.29 12.01 -13.80
C THR A 478 2.62 11.38 -12.44
N ALA A 479 2.59 10.05 -12.32
CA ALA A 479 2.92 9.35 -11.09
C ALA A 479 4.43 9.48 -10.73
N ALA A 480 5.31 9.42 -11.72
CA ALA A 480 6.74 9.70 -11.54
C ALA A 480 7.01 11.16 -11.12
N MET A 481 6.30 12.13 -11.68
CA MET A 481 6.39 13.54 -11.28
C MET A 481 5.88 13.78 -9.85
N LEU A 482 4.80 13.10 -9.42
CA LEU A 482 4.30 13.18 -8.03
C LEU A 482 5.33 12.61 -7.04
N GLY A 483 5.83 11.39 -7.26
CA GLY A 483 6.88 10.81 -6.41
C GLY A 483 8.17 11.63 -6.40
N GLY A 484 8.48 12.31 -7.53
CA GLY A 484 9.58 13.28 -7.63
C GLY A 484 9.35 14.55 -6.81
N LEU A 485 8.15 15.12 -6.82
CA LEU A 485 7.77 16.25 -5.98
C LEU A 485 7.89 15.88 -4.49
N ASP A 486 7.25 14.80 -4.06
CA ASP A 486 7.30 14.35 -2.67
C ASP A 486 8.74 14.12 -2.18
N SER A 487 9.59 13.53 -3.03
CA SER A 487 11.03 13.38 -2.76
C SER A 487 11.75 14.73 -2.63
N ALA A 488 11.42 15.70 -3.48
CA ALA A 488 12.00 17.05 -3.42
C ALA A 488 11.55 17.79 -2.15
N PHE A 489 10.27 17.70 -1.77
CA PHE A 489 9.77 18.21 -0.48
C PHE A 489 10.49 17.55 0.71
N ALA A 490 10.80 16.25 0.64
CA ALA A 490 11.61 15.53 1.64
C ALA A 490 13.10 15.96 1.70
N GLY A 491 13.54 16.82 0.78
CA GLY A 491 14.92 17.32 0.72
C GLY A 491 15.86 16.47 -0.12
N ALA A 492 15.34 15.67 -1.05
CA ALA A 492 16.17 14.98 -2.03
C ALA A 492 16.68 15.92 -3.14
N TRP A 493 17.72 15.47 -3.83
CA TRP A 493 18.11 16.00 -5.14
C TRP A 493 17.41 15.20 -6.24
N VAL A 494 16.54 15.86 -7.02
CA VAL A 494 15.62 15.20 -7.96
C VAL A 494 15.80 15.74 -9.38
N PRO A 495 16.78 15.25 -10.15
CA PRO A 495 16.84 15.55 -11.58
C PRO A 495 15.81 14.71 -12.36
N LEU A 496 15.14 15.33 -13.33
CA LEU A 496 14.19 14.69 -14.24
C LEU A 496 14.62 14.96 -15.68
N LEU A 497 14.86 13.91 -16.47
CA LEU A 497 15.06 14.07 -17.91
C LEU A 497 13.71 14.30 -18.60
N ASP A 498 13.55 15.44 -19.24
CA ASP A 498 12.38 15.74 -20.07
C ASP A 498 12.76 15.62 -21.55
N LEU A 499 12.41 14.46 -22.12
CA LEU A 499 12.72 14.08 -23.50
C LEU A 499 11.71 14.60 -24.52
N LYS A 500 10.60 15.20 -24.06
CA LYS A 500 9.46 15.62 -24.90
C LYS A 500 9.18 17.12 -24.84
N GLY A 501 9.66 17.79 -23.79
CA GLY A 501 9.30 19.16 -23.44
C GLY A 501 7.98 19.26 -22.65
N ASP A 502 7.38 18.14 -22.25
CA ASP A 502 6.03 18.08 -21.67
C ASP A 502 6.02 17.95 -20.13
N ALA A 503 7.18 17.80 -19.49
CA ALA A 503 7.30 17.63 -18.04
C ALA A 503 7.59 18.94 -17.26
N ALA A 504 7.89 20.06 -17.94
CA ALA A 504 8.20 21.35 -17.31
C ALA A 504 7.17 21.83 -16.25
N GLY A 505 5.91 21.38 -16.35
CA GLY A 505 4.87 21.64 -15.36
C GLY A 505 5.20 21.18 -13.93
N VAL A 506 6.09 20.18 -13.74
CA VAL A 506 6.53 19.78 -12.39
C VAL A 506 7.42 20.84 -11.73
N SER A 507 8.21 21.60 -12.49
CA SER A 507 8.93 22.77 -11.98
C SER A 507 7.96 23.89 -11.59
N ALA A 508 6.83 24.05 -12.29
CA ALA A 508 5.82 25.04 -11.93
C ALA A 508 5.14 24.71 -10.57
N VAL A 509 4.87 23.43 -10.29
CA VAL A 509 4.39 23.00 -8.96
C VAL A 509 5.47 23.22 -7.90
N ALA A 510 6.72 22.79 -8.15
CA ALA A 510 7.81 22.99 -7.20
C ALA A 510 8.02 24.48 -6.84
N ALA A 511 7.96 25.37 -7.84
CA ALA A 511 8.07 26.81 -7.65
C ALA A 511 6.88 27.43 -6.89
N GLU A 512 5.64 26.97 -7.14
CA GLU A 512 4.44 27.45 -6.43
C GLU A 512 4.50 27.21 -4.92
N TYR A 513 5.11 26.10 -4.50
CA TYR A 513 5.35 25.77 -3.09
C TYR A 513 6.79 26.08 -2.64
N GLY A 514 7.56 26.90 -3.37
CA GLY A 514 8.88 27.38 -2.95
C GLY A 514 9.98 26.32 -2.81
N VAL A 515 9.82 25.13 -3.41
CA VAL A 515 10.89 24.13 -3.52
C VAL A 515 11.90 24.60 -4.57
N PRO A 516 13.22 24.57 -4.30
CA PRO A 516 14.23 24.98 -5.27
C PRO A 516 14.10 24.19 -6.59
N THR A 517 13.99 24.90 -7.71
CA THR A 517 13.77 24.28 -9.01
C THR A 517 14.27 25.14 -10.17
N ALA A 518 14.58 24.50 -11.29
CA ALA A 518 14.84 25.14 -12.58
C ALA A 518 14.55 24.16 -13.72
N VAL A 519 14.21 24.71 -14.88
CA VAL A 519 14.31 24.02 -16.17
C VAL A 519 15.69 24.35 -16.75
N ILE A 520 16.44 23.32 -17.14
CA ILE A 520 17.83 23.39 -17.56
C ILE A 520 17.92 22.88 -19.00
N GLU A 521 18.11 23.81 -19.94
CA GLU A 521 18.23 23.51 -21.37
C GLU A 521 19.67 23.09 -21.74
N ILE A 522 19.83 21.83 -22.07
CA ILE A 522 21.09 21.25 -22.54
C ILE A 522 21.30 21.63 -24.02
N THR A 523 22.08 22.69 -24.22
CA THR A 523 22.48 23.23 -25.53
C THR A 523 24.00 23.23 -25.68
N ALA A 524 24.52 23.65 -26.85
CA ALA A 524 25.95 23.61 -27.18
C ALA A 524 26.89 24.39 -26.23
N GLN A 525 26.36 25.25 -25.35
CA GLN A 525 27.15 25.84 -24.26
C GLN A 525 27.74 24.78 -23.32
N PHE A 526 27.07 23.65 -23.15
CA PHE A 526 27.51 22.50 -22.35
C PHE A 526 28.39 21.52 -23.16
N SER A 527 29.16 22.01 -24.13
CA SER A 527 30.05 21.17 -24.95
C SER A 527 31.01 20.34 -24.08
N GLY A 528 31.05 19.03 -24.33
CA GLY A 528 31.79 18.04 -23.54
C GLY A 528 31.23 17.70 -22.15
N ALA A 529 30.10 18.28 -21.71
CA ALA A 529 29.56 18.01 -20.37
C ALA A 529 28.98 16.59 -20.20
N ALA A 530 28.51 15.97 -21.29
CA ALA A 530 27.94 14.62 -21.33
C ALA A 530 28.92 13.57 -21.88
N ASP A 531 30.21 13.90 -21.99
CA ASP A 531 31.24 13.03 -22.53
C ASP A 531 31.57 11.87 -21.58
N LEU A 532 31.35 10.64 -22.03
CA LEU A 532 31.58 9.43 -21.23
C LEU A 532 33.05 9.26 -20.81
N LEU A 533 34.03 9.78 -21.58
CA LEU A 533 35.44 9.80 -21.18
C LEU A 533 35.70 10.73 -19.98
N ARG A 534 34.92 11.80 -19.89
CA ARG A 534 35.02 12.79 -18.79
C ARG A 534 34.20 12.38 -17.59
N VAL A 535 33.10 11.66 -17.81
CA VAL A 535 32.04 11.41 -16.83
C VAL A 535 32.19 10.09 -16.09
N LEU A 536 32.55 8.99 -16.74
CA LEU A 536 32.62 7.67 -16.10
C LEU A 536 33.96 7.44 -15.37
N PRO A 537 34.04 6.44 -14.47
CA PRO A 537 35.33 5.91 -14.00
C PRO A 537 36.19 5.43 -15.18
N VAL A 538 37.52 5.44 -15.03
CA VAL A 538 38.48 5.16 -16.11
C VAL A 538 38.23 3.81 -16.79
N ASP A 539 38.00 2.75 -16.02
CA ASP A 539 37.79 1.39 -16.54
C ASP A 539 36.48 1.27 -17.33
N ASP A 540 35.40 1.90 -16.85
CA ASP A 540 34.11 1.96 -17.53
C ASP A 540 34.18 2.84 -18.79
N ALA A 541 34.83 4.01 -18.69
CA ALA A 541 35.02 4.96 -19.78
C ALA A 541 35.75 4.31 -20.99
N LEU A 542 36.75 3.49 -20.72
CA LEU A 542 37.51 2.73 -21.73
C LEU A 542 36.68 1.73 -22.53
N LEU A 543 35.50 1.32 -22.03
CA LEU A 543 34.55 0.46 -22.72
C LEU A 543 33.39 1.27 -23.34
N GLN A 544 32.79 2.16 -22.56
CA GLN A 544 31.53 2.83 -22.89
C GLN A 544 31.72 3.98 -23.90
N ALA A 545 32.85 4.71 -23.86
CA ALA A 545 33.09 5.83 -24.76
C ALA A 545 33.45 5.41 -26.22
N PRO A 546 34.31 4.39 -26.47
CA PRO A 546 34.48 3.85 -27.82
C PRO A 546 33.16 3.37 -28.43
N SER A 547 32.33 2.68 -27.63
CA SER A 547 30.97 2.28 -27.99
C SER A 547 30.12 3.48 -28.44
N GLN A 548 30.14 4.59 -27.69
CA GLN A 548 29.39 5.80 -28.05
C GLN A 548 29.89 6.46 -29.34
N LEU A 549 31.21 6.53 -29.58
CA LEU A 549 31.77 7.02 -30.84
C LEU A 549 31.39 6.11 -32.02
N MET A 550 31.40 4.78 -31.82
CA MET A 550 31.00 3.79 -32.82
C MET A 550 29.50 3.87 -33.16
N LEU A 551 28.65 4.23 -32.20
CA LEU A 551 27.23 4.52 -32.43
C LEU A 551 27.06 5.75 -33.36
N LEU A 552 27.75 6.85 -33.08
CA LEU A 552 27.67 8.08 -33.89
C LEU A 552 28.03 7.83 -35.36
N LEU A 553 29.06 7.02 -35.63
CA LEU A 553 29.56 6.75 -36.98
C LEU A 553 28.49 6.16 -37.95
N PRO A 554 28.54 6.53 -39.24
CA PRO A 554 27.81 5.85 -40.30
C PRO A 554 28.13 4.33 -40.35
N PRO A 555 27.16 3.44 -40.58
CA PRO A 555 27.38 1.99 -40.54
C PRO A 555 28.54 1.50 -41.42
N HIS A 556 28.73 2.09 -42.61
CA HIS A 556 29.79 1.71 -43.55
C HIS A 556 31.21 2.06 -43.08
N LEU A 557 31.39 2.93 -42.08
CA LEU A 557 32.69 3.25 -41.49
C LEU A 557 33.03 2.40 -40.26
N ARG A 558 32.02 1.83 -39.57
CA ARG A 558 32.20 1.13 -38.28
C ARG A 558 33.26 0.03 -38.34
N GLY A 559 33.20 -0.86 -39.34
CA GLY A 559 34.15 -1.95 -39.51
C GLY A 559 35.63 -1.54 -39.74
N ALA A 560 35.88 -0.29 -40.14
CA ALA A 560 37.22 0.28 -40.25
C ALA A 560 37.61 1.16 -39.04
N ALA A 561 36.64 1.51 -38.19
CA ALA A 561 36.79 2.44 -37.09
C ALA A 561 37.10 1.77 -35.74
N GLU A 562 36.62 0.54 -35.50
CA GLU A 562 36.66 -0.12 -34.19
C GLU A 562 38.05 -0.12 -33.53
N ALA A 563 39.06 -0.72 -34.17
CA ALA A 563 40.41 -0.78 -33.63
C ALA A 563 41.09 0.61 -33.55
N PRO A 564 41.00 1.49 -34.57
CA PRO A 564 41.50 2.87 -34.46
C PRO A 564 40.86 3.70 -33.33
N VAL A 565 39.54 3.66 -33.16
CA VAL A 565 38.81 4.37 -32.10
C VAL A 565 39.24 3.85 -30.74
N MET A 566 39.26 2.52 -30.53
CA MET A 566 39.71 1.93 -29.27
C MET A 566 41.19 2.24 -28.97
N ALA A 567 42.07 2.26 -29.98
CA ALA A 567 43.48 2.63 -29.80
C ALA A 567 43.65 4.12 -29.47
N ALA A 568 42.94 5.01 -30.17
CA ALA A 568 42.94 6.44 -29.90
C ALA A 568 42.38 6.76 -28.51
N THR A 569 41.33 6.07 -28.06
CA THR A 569 40.79 6.19 -26.70
C THR A 569 41.78 5.73 -25.63
N ARG A 570 42.49 4.62 -25.84
CA ARG A 570 43.57 4.17 -24.92
C ARG A 570 44.78 5.12 -24.90
N ALA A 571 45.02 5.88 -25.96
CA ALA A 571 46.04 6.92 -25.99
C ALA A 571 45.57 8.24 -25.36
N GLU A 572 44.26 8.54 -25.44
CA GLU A 572 43.66 9.77 -24.89
C GLU A 572 43.38 9.69 -23.39
N ILE A 573 43.06 8.51 -22.83
CA ILE A 573 42.89 8.32 -21.39
C ILE A 573 44.16 8.64 -20.57
N GLN A 574 45.31 8.74 -21.24
CA GLN A 574 46.62 9.12 -20.68
C GLN A 574 46.94 10.61 -20.87
N SER A 575 46.01 11.42 -21.42
CA SER A 575 46.16 12.87 -21.52
C SER A 575 45.85 13.55 -20.17
N PRO A 576 46.28 14.83 -19.96
CA PRO A 576 45.98 15.55 -18.73
C PRO A 576 44.49 15.90 -18.53
N ASP A 577 43.70 15.92 -19.62
CA ASP A 577 42.26 16.21 -19.57
C ASP A 577 41.50 15.37 -20.62
N PRO A 578 41.34 14.04 -20.39
CA PRO A 578 40.82 13.12 -21.40
C PRO A 578 39.44 13.53 -21.92
N SER A 579 39.23 13.42 -23.23
CA SER A 579 37.93 13.70 -23.85
C SER A 579 37.73 12.94 -25.16
N SER A 580 36.47 12.65 -25.49
CA SER A 580 36.07 12.13 -26.80
C SER A 580 36.48 13.07 -27.93
N TRP A 581 36.54 14.38 -27.67
CA TRP A 581 37.12 15.36 -28.60
C TRP A 581 38.62 15.11 -28.85
N GLY A 582 39.41 14.83 -27.82
CA GLY A 582 40.82 14.43 -27.96
C GLY A 582 40.99 13.13 -28.77
N VAL A 583 40.09 12.15 -28.60
CA VAL A 583 40.05 10.94 -29.44
C VAL A 583 39.81 11.31 -30.92
N ILE A 584 38.80 12.15 -31.19
CA ILE A 584 38.46 12.62 -32.54
C ILE A 584 39.64 13.38 -33.17
N GLN A 585 40.31 14.25 -32.42
CA GLN A 585 41.51 14.95 -32.88
C GLN A 585 42.65 13.98 -33.26
N ARG A 586 42.90 12.93 -32.46
CA ARG A 586 43.91 11.89 -32.79
C ARG A 586 43.56 11.11 -34.04
N LEU A 587 42.28 10.82 -34.29
CA LEU A 587 41.82 10.16 -35.51
C LEU A 587 42.01 11.06 -36.74
N CYS A 588 41.64 12.34 -36.65
CA CYS A 588 41.88 13.35 -37.70
C CYS A 588 43.37 13.55 -38.02
N ALA A 589 44.26 13.37 -37.04
CA ALA A 589 45.71 13.53 -37.17
C ALA A 589 46.46 12.26 -37.63
N SER A 590 45.76 11.15 -37.89
CA SER A 590 46.39 9.88 -38.27
C SER A 590 47.05 9.91 -39.65
N ASP A 591 48.17 9.20 -39.83
CA ASP A 591 48.78 8.96 -41.16
C ASP A 591 47.89 8.11 -42.08
N SER A 592 47.02 7.27 -41.52
CA SER A 592 46.09 6.43 -42.28
C SER A 592 44.89 7.22 -42.77
N GLU A 593 44.70 7.26 -44.09
CA GLU A 593 43.58 7.97 -44.74
C GLU A 593 42.21 7.48 -44.26
N THR A 594 42.04 6.16 -44.14
CA THR A 594 40.81 5.56 -43.60
C THR A 594 40.50 6.03 -42.18
N VAL A 595 41.54 6.20 -41.34
CA VAL A 595 41.39 6.65 -39.95
C VAL A 595 41.08 8.15 -39.88
N ARG A 596 41.67 8.97 -40.77
CA ARG A 596 41.29 10.38 -40.90
C ARG A 596 39.83 10.54 -41.31
N THR A 597 39.35 9.75 -42.27
CA THR A 597 37.94 9.77 -42.70
C THR A 597 36.99 9.42 -41.54
N VAL A 598 37.35 8.46 -40.68
CA VAL A 598 36.62 8.17 -39.44
C VAL A 598 36.65 9.36 -38.47
N GLY A 599 37.80 10.01 -38.30
CA GLY A 599 37.94 11.22 -37.48
C GLY A 599 37.07 12.38 -37.96
N PHE A 600 37.13 12.71 -39.25
CA PHE A 600 36.30 13.77 -39.84
C PHE A 600 34.80 13.45 -39.75
N ALA A 601 34.38 12.21 -40.05
CA ALA A 601 32.98 11.80 -39.94
C ALA A 601 32.44 11.85 -38.49
N LEU A 602 33.29 11.72 -37.47
CA LEU A 602 32.93 12.01 -36.08
C LEU A 602 32.88 13.51 -35.80
N ARG A 603 33.89 14.26 -36.26
CA ARG A 603 33.99 15.72 -36.09
C ARG A 603 32.76 16.43 -36.61
N ASP A 604 32.34 16.13 -37.85
CA ASP A 604 31.18 16.73 -38.51
C ASP A 604 29.88 16.55 -37.73
N LEU A 605 29.78 15.50 -36.89
CA LEU A 605 28.62 15.25 -36.02
C LEU A 605 28.74 15.98 -34.68
N VAL A 606 29.93 16.03 -34.07
CA VAL A 606 30.14 16.65 -32.75
C VAL A 606 30.32 18.17 -32.81
N GLU A 607 30.54 18.76 -33.97
CA GLU A 607 30.44 20.21 -34.18
C GLU A 607 28.96 20.68 -34.38
N THR A 608 27.98 19.77 -34.29
CA THR A 608 26.53 20.10 -34.26
C THR A 608 25.99 20.26 -32.83
N GLY A 609 24.82 20.91 -32.69
CA GLY A 609 24.19 21.30 -31.42
C GLY A 609 24.36 20.33 -30.24
N LEU A 610 23.58 19.24 -30.21
CA LEU A 610 23.68 18.22 -29.13
C LEU A 610 24.93 17.33 -29.28
N GLY A 611 25.49 17.18 -30.48
CA GLY A 611 26.74 16.44 -30.69
C GLY A 611 27.92 17.03 -29.92
N SER A 612 27.95 18.36 -29.77
CA SER A 612 28.97 19.07 -29.01
C SER A 612 28.91 18.74 -27.52
N VAL A 613 27.71 18.60 -26.95
CA VAL A 613 27.51 18.21 -25.54
C VAL A 613 28.08 16.81 -25.27
N VAL A 614 27.93 15.91 -26.25
CA VAL A 614 28.35 14.49 -26.18
C VAL A 614 29.86 14.30 -26.33
N ALA A 615 30.50 14.98 -27.28
CA ALA A 615 31.90 14.72 -27.65
C ALA A 615 32.61 15.90 -28.34
N GLY A 616 32.08 17.11 -28.22
CA GLY A 616 32.74 18.34 -28.65
C GLY A 616 33.81 18.84 -27.67
N PRO A 617 34.51 19.94 -28.00
CA PRO A 617 35.55 20.51 -27.14
C PRO A 617 34.98 20.90 -25.77
N PRO A 618 35.57 20.46 -24.64
CA PRO A 618 35.06 20.77 -23.30
C PRO A 618 34.99 22.28 -23.03
N SER A 619 33.80 22.80 -22.72
CA SER A 619 33.60 24.24 -22.43
C SER A 619 33.94 24.65 -21.00
N GLY A 620 34.23 23.68 -20.12
CA GLY A 620 34.48 23.88 -18.69
C GLY A 620 33.21 24.01 -17.84
N LEU A 621 32.04 24.33 -18.42
CA LEU A 621 30.77 24.41 -17.70
C LEU A 621 30.32 23.01 -17.24
N SER A 622 30.44 22.70 -15.95
CA SER A 622 30.22 21.32 -15.45
C SER A 622 29.58 21.21 -14.06
N SER A 623 28.31 21.59 -13.94
CA SER A 623 27.45 21.21 -12.81
C SER A 623 25.96 21.38 -13.12
N LEU A 624 25.18 20.31 -12.94
CA LEU A 624 23.86 20.51 -12.34
C LEU A 624 24.09 21.07 -10.93
N THR A 625 23.26 22.03 -10.51
CA THR A 625 23.26 22.50 -9.12
C THR A 625 23.11 21.33 -8.16
N THR A 626 23.90 21.35 -7.09
CA THR A 626 23.97 20.27 -6.10
C THR A 626 23.12 20.53 -4.86
N ASN A 627 22.34 21.61 -4.90
CA ASN A 627 21.34 21.93 -3.89
C ASN A 627 20.15 20.96 -4.00
N PRO A 628 19.61 20.47 -2.87
CA PRO A 628 18.31 19.80 -2.82
C PRO A 628 17.21 20.60 -3.54
N GLY A 629 16.28 19.90 -4.18
CA GLY A 629 15.31 20.50 -5.12
C GLY A 629 15.05 19.64 -6.35
N LEU A 630 14.20 20.16 -7.24
CA LEU A 630 13.72 19.47 -8.45
C LEU A 630 14.23 20.13 -9.73
N TRP A 631 15.00 19.40 -10.54
CA TRP A 631 15.78 19.95 -11.64
C TRP A 631 15.36 19.28 -12.96
N VAL A 632 14.52 19.94 -13.75
CA VAL A 632 14.07 19.42 -15.05
C VAL A 632 15.14 19.69 -16.10
N VAL A 633 15.66 18.63 -16.72
CA VAL A 633 16.74 18.68 -17.71
C VAL A 633 16.15 18.40 -19.08
N GLN A 634 15.99 19.45 -19.89
CA GLN A 634 15.50 19.39 -21.26
C GLN A 634 16.66 19.39 -22.26
N MET A 635 16.46 18.78 -23.43
CA MET A 635 17.42 18.80 -24.54
C MET A 635 16.74 19.40 -25.79
N PRO A 636 16.76 20.74 -25.97
CA PRO A 636 16.16 21.37 -27.15
C PRO A 636 16.74 20.83 -28.46
N GLY A 637 15.87 20.43 -29.38
CA GLY A 637 16.27 19.80 -30.66
C GLY A 637 16.64 18.32 -30.57
N LEU A 638 16.41 17.66 -29.44
CA LEU A 638 16.59 16.21 -29.29
C LEU A 638 15.68 15.46 -30.27
N THR A 639 16.29 14.79 -31.25
CA THR A 639 15.59 13.84 -32.12
C THR A 639 15.93 12.44 -31.63
N LEU A 640 14.92 11.70 -31.15
CA LEU A 640 15.06 10.31 -30.73
C LEU A 640 14.54 9.36 -31.81
N PRO A 641 15.16 8.17 -31.98
CA PRO A 641 14.69 7.19 -32.94
C PRO A 641 13.30 6.67 -32.59
N SER A 642 12.47 6.46 -33.61
CA SER A 642 11.13 5.86 -33.44
C SER A 642 11.20 4.56 -32.62
N PRO A 643 10.25 4.28 -31.70
CA PRO A 643 10.16 3.02 -30.96
C PRO A 643 10.16 1.76 -31.84
N GLU A 644 9.83 1.85 -33.12
CA GLU A 644 9.86 0.71 -34.06
C GLU A 644 11.15 0.61 -34.92
N SER A 645 12.00 1.65 -34.93
CA SER A 645 13.20 1.69 -35.79
C SER A 645 14.38 0.84 -35.26
N ALA A 646 15.09 0.15 -36.16
CA ALA A 646 16.28 -0.64 -35.85
C ALA A 646 17.55 0.25 -35.77
N PRO A 647 18.55 -0.08 -34.92
CA PRO A 647 19.77 0.72 -34.74
C PRO A 647 20.60 0.99 -36.00
N GLU A 648 20.43 0.16 -37.04
CA GLU A 648 21.09 0.26 -38.33
C GLU A 648 20.45 1.33 -39.23
N SER A 649 19.16 1.62 -39.06
CA SER A 649 18.42 2.61 -39.86
C SER A 649 18.35 4.00 -39.25
N TRP A 650 18.82 4.18 -38.00
CA TRP A 650 18.87 5.49 -37.33
C TRP A 650 19.69 6.51 -38.12
N SER A 651 19.07 7.65 -38.44
CA SER A 651 19.70 8.81 -39.07
C SER A 651 20.80 9.41 -38.17
N PRO A 652 21.72 10.23 -38.71
CA PRO A 652 22.81 10.79 -37.93
C PRO A 652 22.34 11.59 -36.70
N ILE A 653 21.23 12.31 -36.81
CA ILE A 653 20.68 13.10 -35.70
C ILE A 653 20.01 12.23 -34.61
N GLU A 654 19.36 11.12 -34.98
CA GLU A 654 18.84 10.15 -34.02
C GLU A 654 19.98 9.45 -33.24
N ARG A 655 21.10 9.15 -33.90
CA ARG A 655 22.29 8.58 -33.24
C ARG A 655 22.96 9.58 -32.29
N VAL A 656 23.02 10.85 -32.66
CA VAL A 656 23.43 11.95 -31.76
C VAL A 656 22.47 12.08 -30.57
N GLY A 657 21.16 12.02 -30.80
CA GLY A 657 20.15 12.09 -29.73
C GLY A 657 20.28 10.95 -28.71
N MET A 658 20.47 9.72 -29.17
CA MET A 658 20.71 8.57 -28.29
C MET A 658 22.01 8.67 -27.50
N ALA A 659 23.08 9.19 -28.11
CA ALA A 659 24.33 9.46 -27.40
C ALA A 659 24.18 10.61 -26.38
N CYS A 660 23.36 11.62 -26.67
CA CYS A 660 23.03 12.70 -25.74
C CYS A 660 22.25 12.18 -24.52
N LEU A 661 21.24 11.32 -24.74
CA LEU A 661 20.50 10.66 -23.67
C LEU A 661 21.42 9.82 -22.76
N ARG A 662 22.28 8.97 -23.35
CA ARG A 662 23.25 8.12 -22.63
C ARG A 662 24.24 8.96 -21.82
N GLY A 663 24.80 9.99 -22.43
CA GLY A 663 25.75 10.91 -21.78
C GLY A 663 25.11 11.72 -20.65
N CYS A 664 23.89 12.25 -20.84
CA CYS A 664 23.17 12.98 -19.80
C CYS A 664 22.80 12.08 -18.61
N LEU A 665 22.39 10.83 -18.86
CA LEU A 665 22.16 9.85 -17.80
C LEU A 665 23.44 9.53 -17.02
N ALA A 666 24.56 9.28 -17.71
CA ALA A 666 25.87 9.11 -17.07
C ALA A 666 26.25 10.34 -16.21
N TRP A 667 26.01 11.55 -16.73
CA TRP A 667 26.35 12.81 -16.08
C TRP A 667 25.54 13.05 -14.79
N MET A 668 24.22 12.80 -14.82
CA MET A 668 23.39 12.82 -13.62
C MET A 668 23.86 11.80 -12.58
N VAL A 669 24.07 10.54 -12.98
CA VAL A 669 24.47 9.48 -12.04
C VAL A 669 25.87 9.72 -11.47
N ARG A 670 26.84 10.17 -12.26
CA ARG A 670 28.14 10.63 -11.73
C ARG A 670 27.96 11.79 -10.76
N THR A 671 27.06 12.73 -11.06
CA THR A 671 26.76 13.86 -10.17
C THR A 671 26.24 13.36 -8.82
N THR A 672 25.38 12.33 -8.75
CA THR A 672 24.96 11.71 -7.46
C THR A 672 26.11 11.21 -6.59
N GLY A 673 27.26 10.86 -7.19
CA GLY A 673 28.44 10.31 -6.52
C GLY A 673 29.44 11.35 -6.01
N ARG A 674 29.26 12.65 -6.29
CA ARG A 674 30.17 13.69 -5.80
C ARG A 674 30.12 13.81 -4.27
N ARG A 675 31.18 14.36 -3.66
CA ARG A 675 31.37 14.39 -2.20
C ARG A 675 30.28 15.19 -1.49
N GLU A 676 29.77 16.25 -2.11
CA GLU A 676 28.69 17.11 -1.61
C GLU A 676 27.32 16.40 -1.50
N PHE A 677 27.12 15.24 -2.15
CA PHE A 677 25.88 14.45 -2.05
C PHE A 677 25.94 13.28 -1.06
N ARG A 678 27.04 13.10 -0.31
CA ARG A 678 27.13 12.03 0.69
C ARG A 678 26.15 12.30 1.83
N GLY A 679 25.33 11.31 2.17
CA GLY A 679 24.29 11.44 3.19
C GLY A 679 23.04 12.24 2.77
N ARG A 680 22.87 12.56 1.49
CA ARG A 680 21.65 13.20 0.94
C ARG A 680 20.82 12.19 0.14
N SER A 681 19.50 12.26 0.24
CA SER A 681 18.58 11.53 -0.62
C SER A 681 18.67 12.02 -2.07
N LYS A 682 18.54 11.12 -3.04
CA LYS A 682 18.70 11.39 -4.48
C LYS A 682 17.73 10.53 -5.27
N VAL A 683 17.00 11.11 -6.23
CA VAL A 683 16.00 10.40 -7.05
C VAL A 683 16.14 10.85 -8.50
N VAL A 684 16.69 9.99 -9.36
CA VAL A 684 16.93 10.32 -10.78
C VAL A 684 15.79 9.78 -11.63
N ILE A 685 15.03 10.66 -12.28
CA ILE A 685 13.86 10.32 -13.09
C ILE A 685 14.24 10.25 -14.58
N VAL A 686 13.99 9.10 -15.20
CA VAL A 686 14.41 8.74 -16.58
C VAL A 686 13.23 8.12 -17.34
N PRO A 687 12.56 8.85 -18.24
CA PRO A 687 11.45 8.31 -19.02
C PRO A 687 11.93 7.58 -20.29
N GLU A 688 11.03 6.78 -20.86
CA GLU A 688 11.18 6.04 -22.12
C GLU A 688 12.47 5.19 -22.22
N VAL A 689 12.88 4.51 -21.14
CA VAL A 689 14.15 3.74 -21.10
C VAL A 689 14.25 2.61 -22.13
N HIS A 690 13.12 2.18 -22.72
CA HIS A 690 13.07 1.24 -23.84
C HIS A 690 13.89 1.70 -25.07
N LEU A 691 14.19 3.00 -25.19
CA LEU A 691 15.07 3.51 -26.24
C LEU A 691 16.53 3.08 -26.03
N LEU A 692 16.99 2.98 -24.77
CA LEU A 692 18.35 2.52 -24.44
C LEU A 692 18.49 1.01 -24.68
N THR A 693 17.45 0.23 -24.37
CA THR A 693 17.47 -1.24 -24.48
C THR A 693 17.51 -1.77 -25.92
N LYS A 694 17.36 -0.90 -26.93
CA LYS A 694 17.43 -1.25 -28.36
C LYS A 694 18.80 -1.70 -28.85
N THR A 695 19.87 -1.44 -28.10
CA THR A 695 21.24 -1.82 -28.48
C THR A 695 21.89 -2.62 -27.36
N PRO A 696 22.75 -3.62 -27.65
CA PRO A 696 23.48 -4.35 -26.62
C PRO A 696 24.25 -3.42 -25.68
N ASP A 697 24.90 -2.40 -26.22
CA ASP A 697 25.65 -1.40 -25.46
C ASP A 697 24.76 -0.54 -24.54
N GLY A 698 23.60 -0.08 -25.04
CA GLY A 698 22.65 0.72 -24.25
C GLY A 698 21.92 -0.10 -23.19
N ALA A 699 21.65 -1.38 -23.48
CA ALA A 699 21.17 -2.37 -22.53
C ALA A 699 22.19 -2.61 -21.39
N SER A 700 23.45 -2.90 -21.72
CA SER A 700 24.53 -3.06 -20.74
C SER A 700 24.80 -1.78 -19.94
N PHE A 701 24.65 -0.61 -20.56
CA PHE A 701 24.78 0.68 -19.87
C PHE A 701 23.64 0.90 -18.85
N LEU A 702 22.39 0.58 -19.19
CA LEU A 702 21.27 0.71 -18.25
C LEU A 702 21.38 -0.26 -17.05
N ASP A 703 21.81 -1.49 -17.30
CA ASP A 703 22.12 -2.50 -16.27
C ASP A 703 23.26 -2.05 -15.34
N TYR A 704 24.34 -1.46 -15.87
CA TYR A 704 25.40 -0.82 -15.08
C TYR A 704 24.86 0.33 -14.22
N ILE A 705 24.07 1.24 -14.81
CA ILE A 705 23.52 2.40 -14.10
C ILE A 705 22.61 1.98 -12.94
N ALA A 706 21.80 0.92 -13.10
CA ALA A 706 20.96 0.37 -12.03
C ALA A 706 21.78 -0.08 -10.82
N ARG A 707 22.85 -0.86 -11.05
CA ARG A 707 23.74 -1.37 -10.00
C ARG A 707 24.53 -0.24 -9.32
N VAL A 708 24.97 0.75 -10.07
CA VAL A 708 25.73 1.90 -9.55
C VAL A 708 24.84 2.86 -8.76
N GLY A 709 23.57 3.07 -9.17
CA GLY A 709 22.62 3.91 -8.44
C GLY A 709 22.49 3.51 -6.97
N ARG A 710 22.32 2.21 -6.70
CA ARG A 710 22.33 1.65 -5.34
C ARG A 710 23.61 1.99 -4.58
N ALA A 711 24.78 1.76 -5.17
CA ALA A 711 26.08 2.00 -4.53
C ALA A 711 26.35 3.49 -4.23
N LEU A 712 25.76 4.41 -5.00
CA LEU A 712 25.86 5.86 -4.78
C LEU A 712 24.82 6.41 -3.82
N GLY A 713 23.88 5.59 -3.33
CA GLY A 713 22.73 6.06 -2.56
C GLY A 713 21.84 6.97 -3.40
N ALA A 714 21.41 6.47 -4.56
CA ALA A 714 20.48 7.12 -5.46
C ALA A 714 19.38 6.14 -5.88
N SER A 715 18.14 6.59 -5.77
CA SER A 715 17.00 5.90 -6.39
C SER A 715 16.89 6.24 -7.86
N LEU A 716 16.51 5.24 -8.65
CA LEU A 716 16.20 5.41 -10.06
C LEU A 716 14.69 5.27 -10.24
N VAL A 717 14.07 6.25 -10.91
CA VAL A 717 12.67 6.21 -11.30
C VAL A 717 12.62 6.12 -12.81
N LEU A 718 12.33 4.92 -13.32
CA LEU A 718 12.36 4.62 -14.74
C LEU A 718 10.93 4.53 -15.29
N ASP A 719 10.70 5.01 -16.51
CA ASP A 719 9.43 4.88 -17.23
C ASP A 719 9.62 4.13 -18.57
N THR A 720 8.73 3.18 -18.89
CA THR A 720 8.84 2.35 -20.10
C THR A 720 7.49 1.88 -20.65
N GLN A 721 7.49 1.46 -21.92
CA GLN A 721 6.33 0.86 -22.61
C GLN A 721 6.59 -0.59 -23.02
N ASP A 722 7.80 -1.10 -22.80
CA ASP A 722 8.26 -2.43 -23.22
C ASP A 722 8.79 -3.25 -22.02
N PRO A 723 7.98 -4.15 -21.44
CA PRO A 723 8.43 -5.10 -20.41
C PRO A 723 9.36 -6.19 -20.95
N ALA A 724 9.21 -6.59 -22.22
CA ALA A 724 9.97 -7.69 -22.81
C ALA A 724 11.44 -7.32 -23.02
N SER A 725 11.76 -6.02 -23.15
CA SER A 725 13.14 -5.52 -23.06
C SER A 725 13.69 -5.44 -21.64
N ILE A 726 12.85 -5.22 -20.62
CA ILE A 726 13.28 -5.14 -19.21
C ILE A 726 13.68 -6.52 -18.67
N LEU A 727 12.88 -7.56 -18.96
CA LEU A 727 13.20 -8.95 -18.55
C LEU A 727 14.55 -9.45 -19.08
N LYS A 728 15.04 -8.90 -20.21
CA LYS A 728 16.34 -9.23 -20.81
C LYS A 728 17.53 -8.60 -20.06
N LEU A 729 17.28 -7.80 -19.01
CA LEU A 729 18.27 -7.12 -18.19
C LEU A 729 18.22 -7.62 -16.73
N PRO A 730 18.78 -8.81 -16.41
CA PRO A 730 18.61 -9.43 -15.10
C PRO A 730 19.08 -8.54 -13.94
N GLY A 731 20.22 -7.85 -14.07
CA GLY A 731 20.73 -6.93 -13.04
C GLY A 731 20.01 -5.58 -12.97
N LEU A 732 19.06 -5.30 -13.88
CA LEU A 732 18.04 -4.26 -13.68
C LEU A 732 16.83 -4.85 -12.94
N VAL A 733 16.34 -6.03 -13.36
CA VAL A 733 15.20 -6.72 -12.73
C VAL A 733 15.46 -6.95 -11.24
N GLU A 734 16.66 -7.42 -10.88
CA GLU A 734 17.16 -7.59 -9.51
C GLU A 734 17.18 -6.29 -8.67
N GLN A 735 17.01 -5.12 -9.28
CA GLN A 735 16.99 -3.82 -8.58
C GLN A 735 15.60 -3.16 -8.52
N ILE A 736 14.56 -3.75 -9.13
CA ILE A 736 13.18 -3.21 -9.13
C ILE A 736 12.49 -3.53 -7.80
N THR A 737 12.55 -2.59 -6.85
CA THR A 737 11.81 -2.67 -5.57
C THR A 737 10.33 -2.31 -5.70
N THR A 738 9.94 -1.61 -6.76
CA THR A 738 8.55 -1.13 -6.92
C THR A 738 8.20 -1.02 -8.39
N LEU A 739 7.04 -1.55 -8.77
CA LEU A 739 6.53 -1.56 -10.14
C LEU A 739 5.10 -1.02 -10.17
N PHE A 740 4.86 0.01 -10.98
CA PHE A 740 3.53 0.53 -11.28
C PHE A 740 3.15 0.11 -12.71
N ALA A 741 2.29 -0.89 -12.82
CA ALA A 741 1.90 -1.59 -14.03
C ALA A 741 0.55 -1.08 -14.57
N PHE A 742 0.61 -0.26 -15.62
CA PHE A 742 -0.53 0.28 -16.37
C PHE A 742 -0.84 -0.61 -17.59
N SER A 743 -2.03 -0.45 -18.16
CA SER A 743 -2.52 -1.36 -19.20
C SER A 743 -1.68 -1.40 -20.49
N LEU A 744 -1.58 -2.61 -21.05
CA LEU A 744 -0.91 -2.94 -22.30
C LEU A 744 -1.90 -3.55 -23.32
N ARG A 745 -1.43 -3.80 -24.56
CA ARG A 745 -2.25 -4.36 -25.65
C ARG A 745 -1.67 -5.65 -26.26
N SER A 746 -0.37 -5.70 -26.55
CA SER A 746 0.25 -6.93 -27.09
C SER A 746 0.18 -8.05 -26.05
N ARG A 747 -0.07 -9.28 -26.49
CA ARG A 747 -0.05 -10.46 -25.61
C ARG A 747 1.34 -10.67 -25.00
N GLU A 748 2.39 -10.68 -25.81
CA GLU A 748 3.77 -10.82 -25.37
C GLU A 748 4.15 -9.78 -24.29
N GLN A 749 3.71 -8.53 -24.46
CA GLN A 749 3.96 -7.48 -23.48
C GLN A 749 3.15 -7.67 -22.19
N VAL A 750 1.88 -8.11 -22.28
CA VAL A 750 1.07 -8.44 -21.09
C VAL A 750 1.68 -9.61 -20.32
N ASP A 751 2.08 -10.67 -21.03
CA ASP A 751 2.67 -11.88 -20.43
C ASP A 751 4.02 -11.55 -19.76
N SER A 752 4.84 -10.70 -20.39
CA SER A 752 6.09 -10.15 -19.81
C SER A 752 5.85 -9.25 -18.58
N LEU A 753 4.74 -8.50 -18.56
CA LEU A 753 4.38 -7.65 -17.41
C LEU A 753 3.87 -8.48 -16.23
N LEU A 754 3.15 -9.57 -16.49
CA LEU A 754 2.73 -10.52 -15.46
C LEU A 754 3.93 -11.21 -14.80
N GLU A 755 4.96 -11.55 -15.57
CA GLU A 755 6.24 -12.05 -15.06
C GLU A 755 6.93 -11.04 -14.11
N LEU A 756 7.02 -9.76 -14.50
CA LEU A 756 7.56 -8.68 -13.65
C LEU A 756 6.71 -8.37 -12.40
N LEU A 757 5.43 -8.75 -12.40
CA LEU A 757 4.51 -8.67 -11.26
C LEU A 757 4.52 -9.95 -10.40
N GLY A 758 5.21 -11.03 -10.81
CA GLY A 758 5.16 -12.32 -10.11
C GLY A 758 3.81 -13.03 -10.20
N ARG A 759 3.01 -12.78 -11.25
CA ARG A 759 1.65 -13.32 -11.42
C ARG A 759 1.54 -14.21 -12.67
N PRO A 760 0.67 -15.23 -12.67
CA PRO A 760 0.66 -16.24 -13.73
C PRO A 760 0.06 -15.71 -15.03
N GLN A 761 0.57 -16.19 -16.18
CA GLN A 761 0.18 -15.79 -17.53
C GLN A 761 -1.14 -16.46 -17.98
N THR A 762 -2.21 -16.33 -17.19
CA THR A 762 -3.53 -16.93 -17.44
C THR A 762 -4.57 -15.89 -17.88
N PRO A 763 -5.68 -16.30 -18.54
CA PRO A 763 -6.66 -15.36 -19.08
C PRO A 763 -7.26 -14.33 -18.08
N PRO A 764 -7.54 -14.66 -16.80
CA PRO A 764 -8.01 -13.68 -15.83
C PRO A 764 -7.00 -12.54 -15.59
N TYR A 765 -5.73 -12.89 -15.32
CA TYR A 765 -4.65 -11.93 -15.10
C TYR A 765 -4.32 -11.12 -16.36
N GLN A 766 -4.33 -11.75 -17.54
CA GLN A 766 -4.19 -11.07 -18.83
C GLN A 766 -5.33 -10.06 -19.07
N THR A 767 -6.57 -10.41 -18.67
CA THR A 767 -7.75 -9.53 -18.81
C THR A 767 -7.67 -8.36 -17.84
N LEU A 768 -7.29 -8.58 -16.59
CA LEU A 768 -7.04 -7.53 -15.60
C LEU A 768 -6.03 -6.49 -16.10
N VAL A 769 -4.85 -6.93 -16.57
CA VAL A 769 -3.81 -6.03 -17.11
C VAL A 769 -4.31 -5.24 -18.32
N ARG A 770 -5.13 -5.83 -19.19
CA ARG A 770 -5.75 -5.10 -20.33
C ARG A 770 -6.77 -4.07 -19.85
N GLY A 771 -7.55 -4.42 -18.82
CA GLY A 771 -8.67 -3.63 -18.28
C GLY A 771 -8.31 -2.52 -17.29
N ILE A 772 -7.12 -2.54 -16.66
CA ILE A 772 -6.76 -1.65 -15.52
C ILE A 772 -6.74 -0.13 -15.82
N ASN A 773 -7.05 0.33 -17.04
CA ASN A 773 -7.28 1.75 -17.34
C ASN A 773 -8.63 2.01 -18.03
N THR A 774 -9.60 1.12 -17.86
CA THR A 774 -10.98 1.28 -18.32
C THR A 774 -11.82 1.79 -17.15
N ALA A 775 -12.57 2.87 -17.34
CA ALA A 775 -13.51 3.35 -16.33
C ALA A 775 -14.75 2.45 -16.25
N ALA A 776 -15.52 2.54 -15.16
CA ALA A 776 -16.70 1.69 -14.92
C ALA A 776 -17.74 1.75 -16.07
N ASN A 777 -17.85 2.89 -16.76
CA ASN A 777 -18.72 3.07 -17.92
C ASN A 777 -18.28 2.32 -19.20
N GLY A 778 -17.15 1.59 -19.17
CA GLY A 778 -16.56 0.83 -20.29
C GLY A 778 -15.98 1.67 -21.45
N LYS A 779 -16.22 2.99 -21.46
CA LYS A 779 -16.07 3.87 -22.63
C LYS A 779 -14.98 4.94 -22.46
N SER A 780 -14.55 5.24 -21.24
CA SER A 780 -13.52 6.26 -20.96
C SER A 780 -12.27 5.69 -20.27
N ILE A 781 -11.17 6.45 -20.36
CA ILE A 781 -9.87 6.07 -19.81
C ILE A 781 -9.79 6.46 -18.33
N ARG A 782 -9.60 5.47 -17.46
CA ARG A 782 -9.25 5.70 -16.06
C ARG A 782 -7.73 5.91 -15.95
N HIS A 783 -7.31 7.17 -16.08
CA HIS A 783 -5.92 7.59 -15.91
C HIS A 783 -5.48 7.37 -14.45
N GLY A 784 -4.22 6.99 -14.23
CA GLY A 784 -3.67 6.77 -12.89
C GLY A 784 -4.05 5.43 -12.24
N HIS A 785 -4.99 4.66 -12.78
CA HIS A 785 -5.28 3.30 -12.29
C HIS A 785 -4.22 2.31 -12.81
N CYS A 786 -3.71 1.47 -11.93
CA CYS A 786 -2.61 0.53 -12.21
C CYS A 786 -2.65 -0.67 -11.25
N ILE A 787 -1.86 -1.69 -11.55
CA ILE A 787 -1.44 -2.70 -10.57
C ILE A 787 -0.10 -2.23 -10.00
N MET A 788 0.05 -2.17 -8.68
CA MET A 788 1.33 -1.93 -8.02
C MET A 788 1.89 -3.28 -7.53
N ARG A 789 3.21 -3.47 -7.64
CA ARG A 789 4.00 -4.40 -6.82
C ARG A 789 4.94 -3.58 -5.96
N ASP A 790 5.03 -3.86 -4.66
CA ASP A 790 5.90 -3.14 -3.73
C ASP A 790 7.17 -3.93 -3.34
N ARG A 791 7.90 -3.39 -2.35
CA ARG A 791 9.20 -3.91 -1.88
C ARG A 791 9.12 -5.26 -1.17
N TRP A 792 7.92 -5.74 -0.85
CA TRP A 792 7.67 -7.05 -0.23
C TRP A 792 7.07 -8.05 -1.22
N ASP A 793 7.04 -7.72 -2.52
CA ASP A 793 6.41 -8.47 -3.60
C ASP A 793 4.88 -8.67 -3.44
N GLU A 794 4.25 -7.93 -2.53
CA GLU A 794 2.79 -7.83 -2.40
C GLU A 794 2.26 -7.05 -3.63
N VAL A 795 1.11 -7.46 -4.20
CA VAL A 795 0.59 -6.94 -5.49
C VAL A 795 -0.88 -6.52 -5.38
N ALA A 796 -1.24 -5.28 -5.68
CA ALA A 796 -2.60 -4.75 -5.50
C ALA A 796 -3.00 -3.75 -6.59
N THR A 797 -4.31 -3.48 -6.74
CA THR A 797 -4.78 -2.42 -7.65
C THR A 797 -4.81 -1.05 -6.96
N VAL A 798 -4.29 -0.03 -7.63
CA VAL A 798 -4.02 1.31 -7.07
C VAL A 798 -4.46 2.40 -8.05
N GLN A 799 -5.20 3.39 -7.55
CA GLN A 799 -5.46 4.65 -8.23
C GLN A 799 -4.49 5.72 -7.71
N ILE A 800 -3.60 6.21 -8.58
CA ILE A 800 -2.80 7.41 -8.33
C ILE A 800 -3.73 8.62 -8.26
N ASP A 801 -3.61 9.45 -7.21
CA ASP A 801 -4.46 10.61 -6.97
C ASP A 801 -3.64 11.91 -6.92
N ILE A 802 -4.09 12.95 -7.63
CA ILE A 802 -3.42 14.25 -7.69
C ILE A 802 -4.01 15.15 -6.59
N PRO A 803 -3.21 15.74 -5.68
CA PRO A 803 -3.70 16.31 -4.43
C PRO A 803 -4.64 17.51 -4.58
N SER A 804 -4.66 18.20 -5.73
CA SER A 804 -5.67 19.22 -6.00
C SER A 804 -5.87 19.46 -7.50
N GLN A 805 -7.00 20.10 -7.86
CA GLN A 805 -7.23 20.56 -9.23
C GLN A 805 -6.18 21.57 -9.71
N ARG A 806 -5.57 22.35 -8.81
CA ARG A 806 -4.49 23.30 -9.12
C ARG A 806 -3.23 22.54 -9.55
N VAL A 807 -2.80 21.56 -8.76
CA VAL A 807 -1.66 20.68 -9.09
C VAL A 807 -1.95 19.90 -10.37
N ALA A 808 -3.19 19.40 -10.56
CA ALA A 808 -3.61 18.70 -11.76
C ALA A 808 -3.64 19.58 -13.03
N ALA A 809 -3.80 20.90 -12.89
CA ALA A 809 -3.70 21.85 -14.01
C ALA A 809 -2.25 22.14 -14.39
N LEU A 810 -1.35 22.28 -13.39
CA LEU A 810 0.07 22.51 -13.60
C LEU A 810 0.79 21.27 -14.18
N LEU A 811 0.44 20.07 -13.73
CA LEU A 811 1.00 18.80 -14.22
C LEU A 811 0.41 18.31 -15.56
N ARG A 812 -0.26 19.17 -16.35
CA ARG A 812 -0.80 18.80 -17.67
C ARG A 812 0.31 18.69 -18.71
N THR A 813 0.65 17.45 -19.08
CA THR A 813 1.60 17.13 -20.16
C THR A 813 0.93 17.11 -21.55
N THR A 814 -0.11 17.91 -21.78
CA THR A 814 -0.93 17.90 -23.01
C THR A 814 -0.59 19.06 -23.93
N PRO A 815 -0.33 18.86 -25.24
CA PRO A 815 0.24 19.90 -26.12
C PRO A 815 -0.53 21.23 -26.24
N GLU A 816 -1.81 21.27 -25.87
CA GLU A 816 -2.63 22.49 -25.91
C GLU A 816 -2.29 23.49 -24.78
N SER A 817 -1.45 23.12 -23.81
CA SER A 817 -1.04 24.03 -22.74
C SER A 817 0.18 24.87 -23.12
N GLU A 818 -0.05 26.01 -23.77
CA GLU A 818 0.90 27.13 -23.84
C GLU A 818 1.09 27.76 -22.45
N HIS A 819 1.75 27.04 -21.54
CA HIS A 819 2.20 27.59 -20.28
C HIS A 819 3.32 28.60 -20.55
N ALA A 820 2.99 29.90 -20.51
CA ALA A 820 3.92 31.02 -20.55
C ALA A 820 4.84 31.01 -19.31
N THR A 821 5.81 30.12 -19.33
CA THR A 821 6.59 29.71 -18.15
C THR A 821 7.67 30.74 -17.87
N ALA A 822 7.35 31.72 -17.02
CA ALA A 822 8.27 32.76 -16.56
C ALA A 822 9.32 32.26 -15.55
N ALA A 823 9.82 31.04 -15.72
CA ALA A 823 11.00 30.53 -15.03
C ALA A 823 12.23 31.02 -15.82
N ALA A 824 12.93 32.03 -15.31
CA ALA A 824 14.14 32.52 -15.95
C ALA A 824 15.22 31.42 -16.00
N PRO A 825 15.91 31.20 -17.13
CA PRO A 825 16.91 30.14 -17.26
C PRO A 825 18.09 30.43 -16.32
N ALA A 826 18.24 29.58 -15.30
CA ALA A 826 19.25 29.73 -14.27
C ALA A 826 20.63 29.25 -14.78
N ILE A 827 21.39 30.15 -15.41
CA ILE A 827 22.83 29.97 -15.56
C ILE A 827 23.48 30.28 -14.19
N PRO A 828 24.07 29.29 -13.50
CA PRO A 828 24.75 29.57 -12.23
C PRO A 828 25.98 30.44 -12.49
N ALA A 829 26.09 31.55 -11.76
CA ALA A 829 27.29 32.38 -11.80
C ALA A 829 28.47 31.62 -11.17
N TYR A 830 29.55 31.47 -11.94
CA TYR A 830 30.80 30.92 -11.44
C TYR A 830 31.62 32.05 -10.80
N GLU A 831 31.60 32.14 -9.48
CA GLU A 831 32.60 32.89 -8.72
C GLU A 831 33.81 31.98 -8.49
N PRO A 832 35.01 32.31 -8.99
CA PRO A 832 36.23 31.56 -8.68
C PRO A 832 36.66 31.88 -7.24
N GLU A 833 36.72 30.87 -6.38
CA GLU A 833 37.42 30.97 -5.09
C GLU A 833 38.91 31.26 -5.33
N ASP A 834 39.47 32.24 -4.62
CA ASP A 834 40.91 32.57 -4.69
C ASP A 834 41.71 31.58 -3.83
N PRO A 835 42.59 30.74 -4.42
CA PRO A 835 43.32 29.72 -3.69
C PRO A 835 44.54 30.26 -2.93
N PHE A 836 44.71 31.59 -2.79
CA PHE A 836 45.83 32.22 -2.09
C PHE A 836 45.43 33.08 -0.88
N ALA A 837 44.20 32.93 -0.38
CA ALA A 837 43.75 33.55 0.89
C ALA A 837 44.26 32.77 2.12
N ASP A 838 45.58 32.62 2.25
CA ASP A 838 46.25 31.96 3.39
C ASP A 838 46.19 32.82 4.69
N ASP A 839 46.21 32.10 5.82
CA ASP A 839 46.06 32.59 7.19
C ASP A 839 46.91 33.82 7.60
N GLU A 840 46.27 34.80 8.27
CA GLU A 840 46.91 35.60 9.33
C GLU A 840 46.17 35.38 10.67
N GLU A 841 46.94 35.13 11.74
CA GLU A 841 46.41 34.79 13.06
C GLU A 841 45.85 35.99 13.86
N PHE A 842 44.86 35.69 14.71
CA PHE A 842 44.53 36.35 15.99
C PHE A 842 45.10 37.75 16.30
N LEU A 843 44.21 38.75 16.35
CA LEU A 843 44.32 39.86 17.32
C LEU A 843 42.93 40.47 17.63
N GLU A 844 42.42 40.28 18.85
CA GLU A 844 41.33 41.11 19.38
C GLU A 844 41.83 42.54 19.70
N PRO A 845 40.94 43.54 19.62
CA PRO A 845 40.64 44.26 20.87
C PRO A 845 39.16 44.64 21.09
N ALA A 846 38.88 45.05 22.33
CA ALA A 846 37.59 45.32 22.96
C ALA A 846 36.81 46.57 22.42
N PRO A 847 35.51 46.75 22.73
CA PRO A 847 34.60 47.66 22.01
C PRO A 847 34.43 49.06 22.63
N ALA A 848 34.14 50.08 21.80
CA ALA A 848 33.67 51.41 22.26
C ALA A 848 32.90 52.26 21.21
N ALA A 849 31.89 53.00 21.72
CA ALA A 849 31.43 54.35 21.35
C ALA A 849 30.98 54.76 19.90
N GLN A 850 29.66 54.96 19.78
CA GLN A 850 28.90 56.07 19.15
C GLN A 850 29.62 57.24 18.41
N LEU A 851 29.03 57.70 17.28
CA LEU A 851 28.63 59.10 16.90
C LEU A 851 28.43 59.20 15.36
N GLN A 852 27.21 59.39 14.82
CA GLN A 852 26.50 60.65 14.45
C GLN A 852 26.78 61.25 13.05
N ASP A 853 25.73 61.27 12.20
CA ASP A 853 25.27 62.31 11.25
C ASP A 853 26.23 62.90 10.16
N HIS A 854 25.87 63.02 8.86
CA HIS A 854 24.80 63.88 8.30
C HIS A 854 24.66 63.84 6.74
N VAL A 855 23.45 64.11 6.21
CA VAL A 855 23.12 64.90 4.95
C VAL A 855 23.51 64.29 3.57
N THR A 856 22.70 64.24 2.49
CA THR A 856 21.70 65.19 1.88
C THR A 856 20.55 64.46 1.11
N ALA A 857 19.44 65.17 0.79
CA ALA A 857 18.34 64.74 -0.11
C ALA A 857 18.52 65.32 -1.57
N PRO A 858 17.62 65.16 -2.60
CA PRO A 858 16.14 65.32 -2.62
C PRO A 858 15.37 64.30 -3.54
N ALA A 859 14.17 64.60 -4.09
CA ALA A 859 12.85 64.57 -3.45
C ALA A 859 11.67 64.95 -4.42
N ARG A 860 10.78 64.00 -4.79
CA ARG A 860 9.35 64.16 -5.24
C ARG A 860 9.05 64.96 -6.54
N PRO A 861 7.84 64.91 -7.20
CA PRO A 861 6.46 64.78 -6.64
C PRO A 861 5.43 63.83 -7.34
N PRO A 862 4.17 63.70 -6.83
CA PRO A 862 3.11 62.82 -7.37
C PRO A 862 1.71 63.49 -7.59
N THR A 863 0.64 62.69 -7.82
CA THR A 863 -0.84 62.99 -7.88
C THR A 863 -1.40 63.48 -9.24
N PRO A 864 -2.73 63.35 -9.55
CA PRO A 864 -3.90 62.94 -8.72
C PRO A 864 -4.81 61.83 -9.32
N GLY A 865 -5.97 61.57 -8.69
CA GLY A 865 -7.04 60.66 -9.19
C GLY A 865 -8.45 61.09 -8.73
N PRO A 866 -9.53 60.35 -9.07
CA PRO A 866 -10.79 60.33 -8.28
C PRO A 866 -11.50 58.93 -8.25
N SER A 867 -12.67 58.66 -7.64
CA SER A 867 -13.33 59.07 -6.36
C SER A 867 -14.82 58.61 -6.36
N ALA A 868 -15.28 57.75 -5.42
CA ALA A 868 -16.68 57.47 -5.00
C ALA A 868 -16.77 56.13 -4.21
N ALA A 869 -17.69 55.82 -3.28
CA ALA A 869 -18.63 56.59 -2.43
C ALA A 869 -19.08 55.70 -1.22
N ALA A 870 -19.80 56.27 -0.23
CA ALA A 870 -20.28 55.61 1.02
C ALA A 870 -21.83 55.75 1.16
N PRO A 871 -22.58 55.44 2.28
CA PRO A 871 -22.24 55.06 3.67
C PRO A 871 -23.00 53.79 4.21
N VAL A 872 -23.03 53.37 5.50
CA VAL A 872 -23.76 53.89 6.71
C VAL A 872 -23.20 53.24 8.02
N GLN A 873 -23.40 53.87 9.20
CA GLN A 873 -22.94 53.44 10.55
C GLN A 873 -24.11 53.05 11.51
N VAL A 874 -23.84 52.27 12.58
CA VAL A 874 -24.53 52.38 13.92
C VAL A 874 -23.63 51.94 15.11
N ASN A 875 -23.36 52.88 16.04
CA ASN A 875 -23.14 52.86 17.52
C ASN A 875 -22.32 51.81 18.35
N GLN A 876 -21.72 52.34 19.44
CA GLN A 876 -21.18 51.71 20.68
C GLN A 876 -22.21 51.92 21.86
N PRO A 877 -21.97 51.73 23.21
CA PRO A 877 -20.75 51.46 24.02
C PRO A 877 -20.88 50.55 25.30
N LEU A 878 -19.84 50.52 26.16
CA LEU A 878 -19.80 49.94 27.53
C LEU A 878 -20.49 50.84 28.60
N PRO A 879 -20.92 50.31 29.79
CA PRO A 879 -20.14 50.52 31.04
C PRO A 879 -20.26 49.46 32.19
N THR A 880 -19.43 49.70 33.22
CA THR A 880 -19.07 49.10 34.55
C THR A 880 -20.10 48.46 35.56
N PRO A 881 -19.63 47.78 36.65
CA PRO A 881 -20.42 46.95 37.60
C PRO A 881 -20.85 47.64 38.93
N PRO A 882 -21.45 46.91 39.91
CA PRO A 882 -20.76 46.72 41.21
C PRO A 882 -20.98 45.34 41.91
N ALA A 883 -20.50 45.18 43.16
CA ALA A 883 -20.31 43.91 43.88
C ALA A 883 -21.11 43.75 45.19
N ALA A 884 -21.03 42.56 45.82
CA ALA A 884 -21.28 42.30 47.25
C ALA A 884 -20.42 41.10 47.74
N ALA A 885 -20.05 41.05 49.02
CA ALA A 885 -19.14 40.04 49.58
C ALA A 885 -19.37 39.75 51.08
N THR A 886 -18.82 38.63 51.59
CA THR A 886 -18.66 38.35 53.02
C THR A 886 -17.46 37.42 53.31
N HIS A 887 -17.05 37.32 54.58
CA HIS A 887 -15.71 36.87 55.07
C HIS A 887 -15.79 35.54 55.90
N PRO A 888 -14.72 35.04 56.60
CA PRO A 888 -13.39 34.62 56.12
C PRO A 888 -12.74 33.36 56.82
N ALA A 889 -11.53 33.01 56.36
CA ALA A 889 -10.32 32.60 57.13
C ALA A 889 -9.96 31.12 57.47
N ASN A 890 -8.63 30.95 57.66
CA ASN A 890 -7.82 29.81 58.16
C ASN A 890 -7.58 28.57 57.25
N ALA A 891 -6.37 27.99 57.15
CA ALA A 891 -5.02 28.47 57.52
C ALA A 891 -3.86 27.65 56.86
N THR A 892 -2.74 28.35 56.55
CA THR A 892 -1.32 27.89 56.51
C THR A 892 -0.84 26.62 55.75
N ALA A 893 -0.13 26.85 54.63
CA ALA A 893 1.33 26.59 54.38
C ALA A 893 1.94 25.15 54.44
N PRO A 894 3.17 24.87 53.91
CA PRO A 894 4.18 25.77 53.30
C PRO A 894 4.76 25.34 51.92
N GLN A 895 5.75 26.11 51.40
CA GLN A 895 6.62 25.84 50.23
C GLN A 895 7.89 25.02 50.64
N PRO A 896 8.74 24.53 49.70
CA PRO A 896 9.81 25.31 49.02
C PRO A 896 9.70 25.26 47.46
N ALA A 897 10.20 26.21 46.65
CA ALA A 897 11.56 26.75 46.38
C ALA A 897 12.43 25.87 45.43
N GLY A 898 13.04 26.50 44.41
CA GLY A 898 13.90 25.86 43.37
C GLY A 898 15.37 25.64 43.80
N PRO A 899 16.28 25.17 42.91
CA PRO A 899 16.78 26.03 41.81
C PRO A 899 17.23 25.30 40.50
N GLU A 900 17.75 26.08 39.54
CA GLU A 900 18.66 25.68 38.44
C GLU A 900 20.15 25.92 38.84
N PRO A 901 21.17 25.68 37.99
CA PRO A 901 21.47 24.49 37.18
C PRO A 901 22.89 23.93 37.47
N THR A 902 23.25 22.74 36.95
CA THR A 902 24.63 22.21 36.99
C THR A 902 25.00 21.40 35.73
N GLU A 903 26.30 21.38 35.39
CA GLU A 903 26.89 20.80 34.17
C GLU A 903 26.77 19.25 34.05
N PRO A 904 26.83 18.69 32.83
CA PRO A 904 26.79 17.25 32.59
C PRO A 904 28.17 16.56 32.76
N PRO A 905 28.25 15.37 33.41
CA PRO A 905 29.46 14.56 33.45
C PRO A 905 29.70 13.78 32.15
N ARG A 906 30.96 13.37 31.97
CA ARG A 906 31.55 12.87 30.71
C ARG A 906 31.06 11.48 30.27
N GLN A 907 31.24 11.21 28.98
CA GLN A 907 31.06 9.91 28.32
C GLN A 907 31.93 8.78 28.94
N PRO A 908 31.49 7.51 28.90
CA PRO A 908 32.37 6.36 28.98
C PRO A 908 33.04 6.08 27.61
N ALA A 909 34.34 5.83 27.62
CA ALA A 909 35.12 5.46 26.42
C ALA A 909 35.01 3.94 26.10
N PRO A 910 35.26 3.52 24.84
CA PRO A 910 35.26 2.10 24.46
C PRO A 910 36.49 1.34 24.98
N PRO A 911 36.43 -0.01 25.06
CA PRO A 911 37.58 -0.83 25.42
C PRO A 911 38.53 -1.03 24.22
N GLU A 912 39.80 -0.63 24.37
CA GLU A 912 40.89 -0.98 23.44
C GLU A 912 41.59 -2.31 23.82
N PRO A 913 42.28 -2.97 22.87
CA PRO A 913 42.87 -4.29 23.07
C PRO A 913 44.25 -4.26 23.76
N ALA A 914 44.59 -5.36 24.44
CA ALA A 914 45.94 -5.65 24.93
C ALA A 914 46.49 -6.94 24.29
N ALA A 915 47.79 -6.99 24.04
CA ALA A 915 48.40 -7.93 23.09
C ALA A 915 49.37 -8.96 23.71
N GLU A 916 49.57 -10.05 22.95
CA GLU A 916 50.75 -10.93 22.84
C GLU A 916 51.51 -11.42 24.10
N ALA A 917 51.53 -12.76 24.27
CA ALA A 917 52.73 -13.49 24.68
C ALA A 917 52.69 -14.96 24.19
N ALA A 918 53.82 -15.46 23.70
CA ALA A 918 54.11 -16.86 23.31
C ALA A 918 55.61 -17.13 23.62
N PRO A 919 56.28 -18.26 23.25
CA PRO A 919 55.84 -19.50 22.58
C PRO A 919 56.44 -20.79 23.24
N GLN A 920 56.59 -21.88 22.45
CA GLN A 920 57.34 -23.15 22.73
C GLN A 920 56.63 -24.17 23.64
N GLN A 921 56.75 -25.51 23.48
CA GLN A 921 57.19 -26.41 22.38
C GLN A 921 56.67 -27.84 22.74
N ALA A 922 56.55 -28.87 21.88
CA ALA A 922 56.80 -29.09 20.45
C ALA A 922 55.65 -30.00 19.89
N SER A 923 55.72 -30.95 18.94
CA SER A 923 56.77 -31.57 18.10
C SER A 923 56.17 -32.24 16.83
N SER A 924 57.04 -32.73 15.94
CA SER A 924 56.81 -33.79 14.92
C SER A 924 55.62 -33.67 13.93
N GLN A 925 55.96 -33.42 12.66
CA GLN A 925 55.22 -33.75 11.43
C GLN A 925 55.20 -35.30 11.19
N PRO A 926 54.55 -35.90 10.14
CA PRO A 926 53.93 -35.31 8.93
C PRO A 926 52.58 -35.91 8.45
N SER A 927 52.15 -35.50 7.24
CA SER A 927 51.33 -36.24 6.24
C SER A 927 49.79 -36.10 6.19
N GLN A 928 49.29 -35.69 5.01
CA GLN A 928 48.16 -36.33 4.30
C GLN A 928 48.75 -37.45 3.37
N PRO A 929 48.01 -38.36 2.68
CA PRO A 929 46.54 -38.43 2.46
C PRO A 929 45.88 -39.86 2.51
N VAL A 930 44.57 -39.88 2.20
CA VAL A 930 43.69 -40.81 1.43
C VAL A 930 44.40 -41.78 0.42
N PRO A 931 43.82 -42.90 -0.16
CA PRO A 931 42.75 -43.88 0.21
C PRO A 931 43.33 -45.34 0.36
N PRO A 932 43.05 -46.40 -0.47
CA PRO A 932 41.80 -47.12 -0.88
C PRO A 932 41.79 -48.67 -0.60
N ALA A 933 40.69 -49.39 -0.98
CA ALA A 933 40.63 -50.73 -1.65
C ALA A 933 39.43 -51.63 -1.18
N VAL A 934 38.74 -52.48 -1.96
CA VAL A 934 38.72 -52.96 -3.39
C VAL A 934 37.25 -53.44 -3.71
N ALA A 935 36.77 -53.85 -4.90
CA ALA A 935 37.31 -54.23 -6.23
C ALA A 935 36.29 -53.85 -7.37
N GLN A 936 36.69 -53.59 -8.63
CA GLN A 936 36.71 -54.46 -9.84
C GLN A 936 35.34 -54.99 -10.38
N GLN A 937 35.00 -54.93 -11.69
CA GLN A 937 35.70 -54.38 -12.89
C GLN A 937 34.78 -54.17 -14.14
N ASN A 938 35.12 -53.17 -15.00
CA ASN A 938 34.88 -53.00 -16.47
C ASN A 938 33.44 -53.02 -17.10
N GLY A 939 33.08 -52.25 -18.15
CA GLY A 939 33.68 -51.03 -18.75
C GLY A 939 33.34 -50.69 -20.25
N HIS A 940 32.63 -49.57 -20.52
CA HIS A 940 32.64 -48.67 -21.73
C HIS A 940 32.32 -49.18 -23.18
N PRO A 941 32.12 -48.32 -24.23
CA PRO A 941 31.33 -47.07 -24.43
C PRO A 941 30.39 -47.13 -25.72
N PRO A 942 30.17 -46.11 -26.59
CA PRO A 942 29.14 -45.01 -26.53
C PRO A 942 28.26 -44.71 -27.81
N ILE A 943 27.04 -44.12 -27.64
CA ILE A 943 26.28 -43.23 -28.61
C ILE A 943 25.76 -43.91 -29.95
N PRO A 944 24.76 -43.44 -30.75
CA PRO A 944 23.52 -42.61 -30.58
C PRO A 944 22.20 -43.35 -31.01
N ASN A 945 21.08 -42.59 -31.14
CA ASN A 945 19.91 -42.74 -32.05
C ASN A 945 19.44 -44.11 -32.61
N GLY A 946 18.12 -44.36 -32.56
CA GLY A 946 17.41 -45.09 -33.64
C GLY A 946 16.26 -46.04 -33.22
N GLN A 947 15.03 -45.66 -33.57
CA GLN A 947 13.90 -46.42 -34.15
C GLN A 947 13.57 -47.91 -33.80
N ASP A 948 12.27 -48.19 -33.95
CA ASP A 948 11.57 -49.47 -34.23
C ASP A 948 11.47 -50.57 -33.13
N ALA A 949 10.23 -50.69 -32.59
CA ALA A 949 9.27 -51.81 -32.77
C ALA A 949 9.78 -53.23 -33.16
N PRO A 950 9.11 -54.36 -32.76
CA PRO A 950 7.64 -54.46 -32.71
C PRO A 950 6.99 -55.40 -31.63
N ASP A 951 5.65 -55.46 -31.69
CA ASP A 951 4.71 -56.57 -31.38
C ASP A 951 4.97 -57.59 -30.25
N ASP A 952 3.94 -57.80 -29.40
CA ASP A 952 3.09 -59.00 -29.54
C ASP A 952 1.64 -58.76 -29.03
N HIS A 953 0.71 -59.63 -29.45
CA HIS A 953 -0.73 -59.44 -29.46
C HIS A 953 -1.46 -59.84 -28.16
N ARG A 954 -2.55 -59.13 -27.81
CA ARG A 954 -3.94 -59.63 -28.06
C ARG A 954 -5.09 -58.67 -27.69
N ARG A 955 -5.86 -58.33 -28.72
CA ARG A 955 -7.27 -57.84 -28.74
C ARG A 955 -8.25 -58.95 -28.25
N ALA A 956 -9.54 -58.74 -27.98
CA ALA A 956 -10.49 -57.61 -28.12
C ALA A 956 -11.59 -57.71 -27.00
N LEU A 957 -12.72 -56.97 -26.92
CA LEU A 957 -13.71 -56.46 -27.89
C LEU A 957 -14.25 -55.09 -27.37
N ARG A 958 -14.34 -54.00 -28.17
CA ARG A 958 -15.29 -53.66 -29.28
C ARG A 958 -16.70 -53.33 -28.78
N HIS A 959 -17.47 -52.39 -29.36
CA HIS A 959 -17.42 -51.59 -30.61
C HIS A 959 -18.11 -50.20 -30.34
N ASP A 960 -18.11 -49.16 -31.18
CA ASP A 960 -17.66 -48.99 -32.57
C ASP A 960 -17.17 -47.55 -32.90
N SER A 961 -16.69 -47.32 -34.13
CA SER A 961 -16.37 -45.98 -34.73
C SER A 961 -17.06 -45.88 -36.11
N PRO A 962 -16.82 -44.94 -37.08
CA PRO A 962 -15.77 -43.93 -37.32
C PRO A 962 -16.35 -42.47 -37.33
N ILE A 963 -15.79 -41.36 -37.84
CA ILE A 963 -14.86 -41.02 -38.96
C ILE A 963 -14.05 -39.74 -38.61
N GLY A 964 -12.87 -39.59 -39.25
CA GLY A 964 -12.20 -38.30 -39.54
C GLY A 964 -11.40 -38.44 -40.86
N PRO A 965 -10.62 -37.44 -41.31
CA PRO A 965 -10.27 -36.16 -40.67
C PRO A 965 -10.63 -34.95 -41.57
N ASP A 966 -9.88 -33.86 -41.42
CA ASP A 966 -9.76 -32.68 -42.31
C ASP A 966 -10.99 -31.75 -42.46
N GLU A 967 -11.09 -30.75 -41.57
CA GLU A 967 -11.62 -29.43 -41.94
C GLU A 967 -10.99 -28.32 -41.08
N VAL A 968 -10.62 -27.19 -41.69
CA VAL A 968 -10.05 -26.02 -41.01
C VAL A 968 -11.17 -25.06 -40.69
N TYR A 969 -11.43 -24.82 -39.40
CA TYR A 969 -12.43 -23.85 -38.96
C TYR A 969 -11.83 -22.44 -38.89
N ASP A 970 -12.13 -21.61 -39.90
CA ASP A 970 -11.98 -20.15 -39.81
C ASP A 970 -13.01 -19.61 -38.80
N GLN A 971 -12.54 -18.90 -37.78
CA GLN A 971 -13.36 -18.49 -36.64
C GLN A 971 -13.87 -17.03 -36.73
N GLU A 972 -13.65 -16.34 -37.86
CA GLU A 972 -14.00 -14.93 -38.08
C GLU A 972 -15.38 -14.70 -38.75
N ALA A 973 -16.15 -15.77 -39.04
CA ALA A 973 -17.39 -15.66 -39.82
C ALA A 973 -18.67 -15.39 -38.98
N ASP A 974 -18.77 -15.95 -37.77
CA ASP A 974 -20.06 -16.00 -37.04
C ASP A 974 -20.36 -14.76 -36.16
N GLU A 975 -19.37 -13.95 -35.79
CA GLU A 975 -19.61 -12.71 -35.01
C GLU A 975 -20.42 -11.66 -35.79
N ALA A 976 -20.42 -11.73 -37.13
CA ALA A 976 -21.21 -10.83 -37.98
C ALA A 976 -22.73 -11.09 -37.86
N ALA A 977 -23.14 -12.35 -37.72
CA ALA A 977 -24.55 -12.74 -37.71
C ALA A 977 -25.25 -12.46 -36.36
N TYR A 978 -24.51 -12.37 -35.26
CA TYR A 978 -25.08 -12.18 -33.92
C TYR A 978 -25.45 -10.71 -33.62
N ASN A 979 -24.82 -9.75 -34.31
CA ASN A 979 -24.96 -8.32 -34.01
C ASN A 979 -26.16 -7.63 -34.69
N GLU A 980 -26.71 -8.18 -35.79
CA GLU A 980 -27.85 -7.55 -36.51
C GLU A 980 -29.22 -7.80 -35.85
N ALA A 981 -29.32 -8.69 -34.87
CA ALA A 981 -30.61 -9.15 -34.33
C ALA A 981 -31.16 -8.35 -33.12
N MET A 982 -30.35 -7.50 -32.47
CA MET A 982 -30.67 -6.91 -31.16
C MET A 982 -30.98 -5.40 -31.14
N TYR A 983 -30.84 -4.68 -32.26
CA TYR A 983 -31.02 -3.22 -32.30
C TYR A 983 -31.78 -2.72 -33.55
N PRO A 984 -33.12 -2.59 -33.49
CA PRO A 984 -33.84 -1.76 -34.46
C PRO A 984 -33.46 -0.28 -34.24
N ALA A 985 -33.03 0.40 -35.30
CA ALA A 985 -32.56 1.79 -35.21
C ALA A 985 -33.68 2.76 -34.81
N TYR A 986 -33.35 3.73 -33.95
CA TYR A 986 -34.28 4.74 -33.45
C TYR A 986 -34.10 6.07 -34.21
N ASP A 987 -35.17 6.56 -34.84
CA ASP A 987 -35.16 7.79 -35.66
C ASP A 987 -35.59 9.01 -34.81
N PRO A 988 -34.73 10.02 -34.59
CA PRO A 988 -34.95 11.05 -33.57
C PRO A 988 -35.82 12.24 -34.03
N THR A 989 -36.95 11.99 -34.73
CA THR A 989 -37.85 13.08 -35.18
C THR A 989 -39.36 12.82 -34.98
N GLU A 990 -39.81 12.53 -33.75
CA GLU A 990 -41.24 12.71 -33.41
C GLU A 990 -41.47 13.10 -31.93
N GLN A 991 -42.56 13.82 -31.65
CA GLN A 991 -42.87 14.37 -30.31
C GLN A 991 -43.89 13.51 -29.55
N PRO A 992 -43.70 13.26 -28.23
CA PRO A 992 -44.61 12.42 -27.46
C PRO A 992 -45.95 13.12 -27.18
N THR A 993 -47.06 12.40 -27.42
CA THR A 993 -48.41 12.79 -26.98
C THR A 993 -48.87 11.93 -25.78
N LYS A 994 -49.93 12.37 -25.08
CA LYS A 994 -50.31 11.84 -23.76
C LYS A 994 -50.89 10.41 -23.79
N PRO A 995 -50.72 9.62 -22.72
CA PRO A 995 -51.06 8.20 -22.68
C PRO A 995 -52.56 7.91 -22.45
N SER A 996 -52.99 6.70 -22.80
CA SER A 996 -54.31 6.16 -22.47
C SER A 996 -54.26 4.71 -21.95
N SER A 997 -54.59 4.53 -20.67
CA SER A 997 -55.25 3.35 -20.08
C SER A 997 -54.85 1.94 -20.56
N GLY A 998 -53.80 1.39 -19.97
CA GLY A 998 -53.77 0.14 -19.17
C GLY A 998 -54.39 -1.18 -19.69
N LYS A 999 -53.70 -2.28 -19.33
CA LYS A 999 -54.30 -3.49 -18.74
C LYS A 999 -53.27 -4.32 -17.98
N GLU A 1000 -53.75 -5.19 -17.10
CA GLU A 1000 -52.90 -6.15 -16.37
C GLU A 1000 -52.32 -7.22 -17.30
N HIS A 1001 -51.19 -7.82 -16.91
CA HIS A 1001 -51.05 -9.28 -16.86
C HIS A 1001 -49.96 -9.70 -15.87
N VAL A 1002 -49.97 -10.97 -15.48
CA VAL A 1002 -49.20 -11.55 -14.36
C VAL A 1002 -48.13 -12.50 -14.89
N ALA A 1003 -46.90 -12.31 -14.42
CA ALA A 1003 -45.86 -13.34 -14.24
C ALA A 1003 -44.93 -12.84 -13.13
#